data_AF-A0A0R3QTQ3-F1
#
_entry.id   AF-A0A0R3QTQ3-F1
#
_cell.length_a   1.000
_cell.length_b   1.000
_cell.length_c   1.000
_cell.angle_alpha   90.00
_cell.angle_beta   90.00
_cell.angle_gamma   90.00
#
_symmetry.space_group_name_H-M   'P 1'
#
loop_
_entity.id
_entity.type
_entity.pdbx_description
1 polymer ?
#
loop_
_entity_poly.entity_id
_entity_poly.type
_entity_poly.pdbx_seq_one_letter_code
_entity_poly.pdbx_strand_id
1 'polypeptide(L)'
;MQNYGRKADFLEMEFDPSELMRYTSINTVEEVYQRVLQLWLLLLLTYFGKIGGFTLMKNFLERNVNETTKITDFIDWLRPFASCSLLLKPSIIIETFGPTIQIAVARLEHMDDKELKCETVKGDLNESPYVELAKVLQSLLLINPEMIHLGRQMPFFSLRYILRVLQVAPFAGRIAALEELHMVLHNAASEFRQQELVISMNDLTEWLRKQHLIEILVRDNLHHPSYCERLERVFRVLLERNAITIDDLDILWNVQHEKHDVIQRNVHDLIAKLVNGLNNTLQKHLFERMKESWTKSSARQRTLLLDLIRRIGVDFSSLTEKELTIKSLSLLWDLFHDERLPVEMIDAALEAHFNVLESAVPAEELRRHYIERCIDELLLDSVFVLPALKHMQRLMMLMPECDYSTGRKVTRAEYIATVQQDTELCSRLSKNVALYMEKVRNAVNDQPHVYVAVEDASVLVLVGRYTHSDNLQIRLGFLHFLLSDGQLWLMTPQANELWDALIVQSVFEYERTYGFQLFGTMQDQQDIDPKALDQLFTCKLCCLTRILKLPVELLNEEGFSCFKTFWIAINKRHSKLFQPTEGMSHYLMCDFDLEGMDYLWEIMLQARAEVSHLAISLWVGILANPHTAVISDFANLIQTVVNKCFIMLKTKHDDLIKGNNSDEKKMKMLDRMGRILTALNSYICAFDDDYYIPERSQQPLRKAGLGRCFVLPVVFPGFLF
;
A
#
# COMPACT_ATOMS: atom_id res chain seq x y z
N MET A 1 -52.04 -46.73 -30.57
CA MET A 1 -53.51 -46.67 -30.59
C MET A 1 -53.89 -45.54 -31.54
N GLN A 2 -54.24 -45.88 -32.77
CA GLN A 2 -55.64 -45.93 -33.25
C GLN A 2 -56.30 -44.54 -33.38
N ASN A 3 -56.38 -44.12 -34.64
CA ASN A 3 -57.61 -43.75 -35.36
C ASN A 3 -58.12 -42.29 -35.42
N TYR A 4 -58.29 -41.89 -36.69
CA TYR A 4 -59.15 -40.87 -37.32
C TYR A 4 -58.82 -39.40 -37.01
N GLY A 5 -58.45 -38.53 -37.96
CA GLY A 5 -58.72 -38.52 -39.40
C GLY A 5 -59.80 -37.51 -39.71
N ARG A 6 -59.45 -36.44 -40.44
CA ARG A 6 -60.27 -35.86 -41.52
C ARG A 6 -59.43 -34.89 -42.34
N LYS A 7 -59.35 -35.22 -43.63
CA LYS A 7 -58.87 -34.38 -44.72
C LYS A 7 -59.79 -33.16 -44.83
N ALA A 8 -59.21 -31.98 -44.96
CA ALA A 8 -59.84 -30.87 -45.65
C ALA A 8 -58.97 -30.58 -46.86
N ASP A 9 -59.56 -30.79 -48.03
CA ASP A 9 -58.98 -30.62 -49.35
C ASP A 9 -58.41 -29.20 -49.51
N PHE A 10 -57.09 -29.10 -49.71
CA PHE A 10 -56.48 -27.90 -50.26
C PHE A 10 -55.47 -28.25 -51.34
N LEU A 11 -55.99 -28.10 -52.56
CA LEU A 11 -55.36 -27.52 -53.74
C LEU A 11 -54.30 -28.35 -54.47
N GLU A 12 -54.79 -28.92 -55.57
CA GLU A 12 -54.10 -29.23 -56.82
C GLU A 12 -52.93 -28.26 -57.11
N MET A 13 -51.71 -28.73 -56.86
CA MET A 13 -50.50 -28.49 -57.66
C MET A 13 -49.45 -29.46 -57.14
N GLU A 14 -48.92 -30.31 -58.02
CA GLU A 14 -47.98 -31.39 -57.69
C GLU A 14 -46.74 -30.86 -56.95
N PHE A 15 -46.59 -31.27 -55.69
CA PHE A 15 -45.34 -31.16 -54.92
C PHE A 15 -44.86 -32.56 -54.55
N ASP A 16 -43.55 -32.76 -54.54
CA ASP A 16 -42.90 -34.01 -54.18
C ASP A 16 -43.26 -34.41 -52.73
N PRO A 17 -43.90 -35.57 -52.49
CA PRO A 17 -44.34 -36.04 -51.18
C PRO A 17 -43.24 -36.16 -50.12
N SER A 18 -41.97 -36.18 -50.53
CA SER A 18 -40.81 -36.38 -49.65
C SER A 18 -40.37 -35.11 -48.90
N GLU A 19 -40.67 -33.91 -49.41
CA GLU A 19 -40.32 -32.64 -48.73
C GLU A 19 -41.24 -32.33 -47.54
N LEU A 20 -42.49 -32.83 -47.56
CA LEU A 20 -43.46 -32.63 -46.47
C LEU A 20 -43.14 -33.43 -45.20
N MET A 21 -42.37 -34.51 -45.29
CA MET A 21 -42.01 -35.36 -44.14
C MET A 21 -41.00 -34.71 -43.18
N ARG A 22 -40.34 -33.61 -43.56
CA ARG A 22 -39.41 -32.89 -42.67
C ARG A 22 -40.12 -32.00 -41.62
N TYR A 23 -41.42 -31.75 -41.78
CA TYR A 23 -42.16 -30.80 -40.94
C TYR A 23 -42.99 -31.45 -39.81
N THR A 24 -42.97 -32.78 -39.67
CA THR A 24 -43.89 -33.53 -38.78
C THR A 24 -43.27 -34.10 -37.50
N SER A 25 -41.99 -33.87 -37.21
CA SER A 25 -41.37 -34.21 -35.92
C SER A 25 -41.19 -32.92 -35.08
N ILE A 26 -42.05 -32.69 -34.09
CA ILE A 26 -42.04 -31.48 -33.24
C ILE A 26 -42.24 -31.88 -31.77
N ASN A 27 -41.48 -31.25 -30.86
CA ASN A 27 -41.44 -31.57 -29.43
C ASN A 27 -42.05 -30.48 -28.51
N THR A 28 -42.45 -29.29 -29.01
CA THR A 28 -43.02 -28.19 -28.18
C THR A 28 -44.13 -27.37 -28.86
N VAL A 29 -44.97 -26.66 -28.07
CA VAL A 29 -46.17 -25.92 -28.54
C VAL A 29 -45.85 -24.59 -29.23
N GLU A 30 -44.78 -23.88 -28.86
CA GLU A 30 -44.37 -22.62 -29.49
C GLU A 30 -43.83 -22.81 -30.92
N GLU A 31 -43.12 -23.92 -31.17
CA GLU A 31 -42.63 -24.31 -32.49
C GLU A 31 -43.79 -24.60 -33.47
N VAL A 32 -44.92 -25.09 -32.96
CA VAL A 32 -46.14 -25.31 -33.77
C VAL A 32 -46.72 -23.98 -34.24
N TYR A 33 -46.80 -22.98 -33.37
CA TYR A 33 -47.40 -21.68 -33.72
C TYR A 33 -46.56 -20.92 -34.76
N GLN A 34 -45.23 -20.89 -34.60
CA GLN A 34 -44.33 -20.27 -35.57
C GLN A 34 -44.35 -20.97 -36.94
N ARG A 35 -44.33 -22.31 -36.97
CA ARG A 35 -44.36 -23.07 -38.23
C ARG A 35 -45.71 -22.93 -38.96
N VAL A 36 -46.82 -22.84 -38.23
CA VAL A 36 -48.16 -22.59 -38.82
C VAL A 36 -48.21 -21.20 -39.45
N LEU A 37 -47.67 -20.16 -38.80
CA LEU A 37 -47.60 -18.82 -39.36
C LEU A 37 -46.73 -18.75 -40.62
N GLN A 38 -45.59 -19.45 -40.66
CA GLN A 38 -44.74 -19.56 -41.85
C GLN A 38 -45.45 -20.26 -43.01
N LEU A 39 -46.23 -21.30 -42.73
CA LEU A 39 -47.03 -22.00 -43.75
C LEU A 39 -48.12 -21.08 -44.34
N TRP A 40 -48.83 -20.33 -43.51
CA TRP A 40 -49.81 -19.35 -43.97
C TRP A 40 -49.18 -18.25 -44.83
N LEU A 41 -48.01 -17.74 -44.42
CA LEU A 41 -47.28 -16.75 -45.19
C LEU A 41 -46.83 -17.30 -46.55
N LEU A 42 -46.36 -18.55 -46.60
CA LEU A 42 -46.00 -19.24 -47.85
C LEU A 42 -47.21 -19.37 -48.79
N LEU A 43 -48.38 -19.74 -48.27
CA LEU A 43 -49.61 -19.84 -49.05
C LEU A 43 -50.05 -18.48 -49.61
N LEU A 44 -49.96 -17.41 -48.80
CA LEU A 44 -50.27 -16.04 -49.22
C LEU A 44 -49.31 -15.54 -50.29
N LEU A 45 -48.01 -15.78 -50.15
CA LEU A 45 -46.99 -15.44 -51.16
C LEU A 45 -47.21 -16.21 -52.46
N THR A 46 -47.60 -17.48 -52.37
CA THR A 46 -47.92 -18.31 -53.54
C THR A 46 -49.16 -17.79 -54.26
N TYR A 47 -50.20 -17.41 -53.52
CA TYR A 47 -51.40 -16.79 -54.08
C TYR A 47 -51.09 -15.43 -54.72
N PHE A 48 -50.31 -14.58 -54.03
CA PHE A 48 -49.83 -13.30 -54.55
C PHE A 48 -49.07 -13.48 -55.88
N GLY A 49 -48.22 -14.52 -55.98
CA GLY A 49 -47.57 -14.88 -57.24
C GLY A 49 -48.54 -15.32 -58.33
N LYS A 50 -49.52 -16.19 -58.00
CA LYS A 50 -50.53 -16.69 -58.96
C LYS A 50 -51.38 -15.58 -59.57
N ILE A 51 -51.71 -14.54 -58.81
CA ILE A 51 -52.47 -13.38 -59.32
C ILE A 51 -51.61 -12.35 -60.05
N GLY A 52 -50.32 -12.64 -60.31
CA GLY A 52 -49.40 -11.71 -60.98
C GLY A 52 -48.90 -10.58 -60.08
N GLY A 53 -48.94 -10.74 -58.75
CA GLY A 53 -48.52 -9.71 -57.80
C GLY A 53 -47.05 -9.30 -57.96
N PHE A 54 -46.14 -10.26 -58.18
CA PHE A 54 -44.72 -9.96 -58.39
C PHE A 54 -44.47 -9.21 -59.70
N THR A 55 -45.18 -9.52 -60.79
CA THR A 55 -45.05 -8.80 -62.06
C THR A 55 -45.62 -7.38 -61.97
N LEU A 56 -46.72 -7.18 -61.24
CA LEU A 56 -47.24 -5.85 -60.94
C LEU A 56 -46.27 -5.04 -60.06
N MET A 57 -45.67 -5.67 -59.05
CA MET A 57 -44.66 -5.04 -58.19
C MET A 57 -43.42 -4.62 -58.98
N LYS A 58 -42.93 -5.50 -59.87
CA LYS A 58 -41.83 -5.17 -60.79
C LYS A 58 -42.14 -3.93 -61.62
N ASN A 59 -43.29 -3.92 -62.31
CA ASN A 59 -43.72 -2.78 -63.13
C ASN A 59 -43.88 -1.50 -62.31
N PHE A 60 -44.34 -1.61 -61.05
CA PHE A 60 -44.43 -0.48 -60.13
C PHE A 60 -43.04 0.07 -59.79
N LEU A 61 -42.10 -0.79 -59.43
CA LEU A 61 -40.73 -0.39 -59.08
C LEU A 61 -40.00 0.21 -60.28
N GLU A 62 -40.10 -0.39 -61.46
CA GLU A 62 -39.49 0.12 -62.71
C GLU A 62 -39.98 1.53 -63.09
N ARG A 63 -41.21 1.89 -62.72
CA ARG A 63 -41.79 3.21 -63.02
C ARG A 63 -41.47 4.27 -61.97
N ASN A 64 -41.30 3.87 -60.71
CA ASN A 64 -41.25 4.80 -59.58
C ASN A 64 -39.87 4.91 -58.92
N VAL A 65 -38.97 3.96 -59.14
CA VAL A 65 -37.61 3.97 -58.59
C VAL A 65 -36.68 4.69 -59.56
N ASN A 66 -36.00 5.71 -59.06
CA ASN A 66 -34.96 6.43 -59.77
C ASN A 66 -33.90 6.94 -58.77
N GLU A 67 -32.89 7.68 -59.24
CA GLU A 67 -31.80 8.19 -58.41
C GLU A 67 -32.25 9.20 -57.34
N THR A 68 -33.44 9.81 -57.48
CA THR A 68 -33.99 10.81 -56.55
C THR A 68 -34.97 10.24 -55.52
N THR A 69 -35.24 8.93 -55.58
CA THR A 69 -36.13 8.24 -54.64
C THR A 69 -35.60 8.38 -53.20
N LYS A 70 -36.49 8.66 -52.24
CA LYS A 70 -36.10 8.85 -50.84
C LYS A 70 -35.75 7.51 -50.20
N ILE A 71 -34.82 7.53 -49.24
CA ILE A 71 -34.45 6.34 -48.45
C ILE A 71 -35.67 5.69 -47.78
N THR A 72 -36.60 6.48 -47.26
CA THR A 72 -37.83 5.97 -46.63
C THR A 72 -38.70 5.18 -47.61
N ASP A 73 -38.79 5.65 -48.86
CA ASP A 73 -39.62 5.01 -49.87
C ASP A 73 -39.04 3.63 -50.24
N PHE A 74 -37.71 3.51 -50.34
CA PHE A 74 -37.05 2.21 -50.53
C PHE A 74 -37.37 1.23 -49.40
N ILE A 75 -37.34 1.71 -48.15
CA ILE A 75 -37.65 0.86 -46.98
C ILE A 75 -39.10 0.40 -47.04
N ASP A 76 -40.05 1.31 -47.26
CA ASP A 76 -41.47 0.97 -47.27
C ASP A 76 -41.82 -0.04 -48.37
N TRP A 77 -41.17 0.06 -49.54
CA TRP A 77 -41.43 -0.84 -50.66
C TRP A 77 -40.74 -2.20 -50.52
N LEU A 78 -39.56 -2.27 -49.89
CA LEU A 78 -38.77 -3.50 -49.81
C LEU A 78 -38.98 -4.27 -48.50
N ARG A 79 -39.28 -3.60 -47.37
CA ARG A 79 -39.42 -4.20 -46.04
C ARG A 79 -40.39 -5.40 -46.00
N PRO A 80 -41.60 -5.34 -46.61
CA PRO A 80 -42.52 -6.47 -46.56
C PRO A 80 -41.93 -7.75 -47.17
N PHE A 81 -41.12 -7.62 -48.21
CA PHE A 81 -40.48 -8.73 -48.91
C PHE A 81 -39.18 -9.18 -48.24
N ALA A 82 -38.44 -8.25 -47.64
CA ALA A 82 -37.29 -8.54 -46.79
C ALA A 82 -37.66 -9.46 -45.61
N SER A 83 -38.76 -9.15 -44.91
CA SER A 83 -39.24 -9.93 -43.77
C SER A 83 -39.66 -11.36 -44.13
N CYS A 84 -39.95 -11.64 -45.40
CA CYS A 84 -40.33 -12.98 -45.88
C CYS A 84 -39.34 -13.56 -46.91
N SER A 85 -38.14 -12.99 -46.98
CA SER A 85 -37.12 -13.30 -47.99
C SER A 85 -36.71 -14.78 -48.00
N LEU A 86 -36.67 -15.44 -46.84
CA LEU A 86 -36.35 -16.88 -46.70
C LEU A 86 -37.36 -17.81 -47.38
N LEU A 87 -38.60 -17.33 -47.63
CA LEU A 87 -39.65 -18.08 -48.30
C LEU A 87 -39.72 -17.80 -49.81
N LEU A 88 -38.94 -16.83 -50.30
CA LEU A 88 -38.93 -16.42 -51.70
C LEU A 88 -37.81 -17.14 -52.47
N LYS A 89 -38.09 -17.54 -53.70
CA LYS A 89 -37.05 -18.06 -54.59
C LYS A 89 -36.08 -16.94 -54.97
N PRO A 90 -34.74 -17.19 -55.00
CA PRO A 90 -33.76 -16.18 -55.38
C PRO A 90 -34.04 -15.54 -56.74
N SER A 91 -34.51 -16.30 -57.72
CA SER A 91 -34.88 -15.78 -59.05
C SER A 91 -35.97 -14.71 -59.01
N ILE A 92 -36.97 -14.86 -58.14
CA ILE A 92 -38.05 -13.87 -57.97
C ILE A 92 -37.47 -12.57 -57.40
N ILE A 93 -36.53 -12.67 -56.46
CA ILE A 93 -35.87 -11.52 -55.87
C ILE A 93 -35.07 -10.75 -56.93
N ILE A 94 -34.30 -11.45 -57.77
CA ILE A 94 -33.53 -10.85 -58.87
C ILE A 94 -34.46 -10.17 -59.86
N GLU A 95 -35.45 -10.89 -60.38
CA GLU A 95 -36.29 -10.42 -61.48
C GLU A 95 -37.20 -9.26 -61.07
N THR A 96 -37.66 -9.24 -59.82
CA THR A 96 -38.66 -8.28 -59.31
C THR A 96 -38.00 -7.09 -58.61
N PHE A 97 -36.99 -7.32 -57.77
CA PHE A 97 -36.39 -6.32 -56.89
C PHE A 97 -34.94 -5.98 -57.24
N GLY A 98 -34.27 -6.75 -58.09
CA GLY A 98 -32.85 -6.59 -58.43
C GLY A 98 -32.45 -5.16 -58.86
N PRO A 99 -33.12 -4.54 -59.85
CA PRO A 99 -32.80 -3.17 -60.27
C PRO A 99 -32.95 -2.14 -59.14
N THR A 100 -34.02 -2.27 -58.34
CA THR A 100 -34.27 -1.41 -57.17
C THR A 100 -33.20 -1.57 -56.11
N ILE A 101 -32.78 -2.81 -55.83
CA ILE A 101 -31.71 -3.11 -54.87
C ILE A 101 -30.40 -2.48 -55.32
N GLN A 102 -30.04 -2.58 -56.62
CA GLN A 102 -28.82 -1.96 -57.15
C GLN A 102 -28.84 -0.44 -57.02
N ILE A 103 -29.96 0.21 -57.35
CA ILE A 103 -30.11 1.67 -57.19
C ILE A 103 -30.02 2.07 -55.71
N ALA A 104 -30.66 1.30 -54.80
CA ALA A 104 -30.61 1.57 -53.37
C ALA A 104 -29.19 1.41 -52.79
N VAL A 105 -28.45 0.37 -53.20
CA VAL A 105 -27.05 0.17 -52.80
C VAL A 105 -26.17 1.29 -53.34
N ALA A 106 -26.27 1.63 -54.62
CA ALA A 106 -25.51 2.72 -55.22
C ALA A 106 -25.82 4.06 -54.52
N ARG A 107 -27.08 4.29 -54.13
CA ARG A 107 -27.46 5.49 -53.38
C ARG A 107 -26.74 5.55 -52.04
N LEU A 108 -26.72 4.45 -51.27
CA LEU A 108 -26.02 4.37 -49.98
C LEU A 108 -24.51 4.56 -50.13
N GLU A 109 -23.88 4.02 -51.18
CA GLU A 109 -22.43 4.17 -51.42
C GLU A 109 -22.00 5.60 -51.74
N HIS A 110 -22.84 6.36 -52.46
CA HIS A 110 -22.56 7.72 -52.92
C HIS A 110 -23.11 8.82 -52.01
N MET A 111 -23.70 8.47 -50.86
CA MET A 111 -24.19 9.46 -49.89
C MET A 111 -23.05 10.36 -49.41
N ASP A 112 -23.30 11.67 -49.40
CA ASP A 112 -22.39 12.64 -48.79
C ASP A 112 -22.70 12.85 -47.29
N ASP A 113 -21.77 13.47 -46.57
CA ASP A 113 -21.90 13.74 -45.14
C ASP A 113 -23.07 14.67 -44.79
N LYS A 114 -23.48 15.54 -45.72
CA LYS A 114 -24.54 16.53 -45.51
C LYS A 114 -25.92 15.87 -45.59
N GLU A 115 -26.08 14.90 -46.47
CA GLU A 115 -27.31 14.14 -46.64
C GLU A 115 -27.57 13.18 -45.48
N LEU A 116 -26.52 12.61 -44.88
CA LEU A 116 -26.64 11.69 -43.72
C LEU A 116 -27.21 12.36 -42.45
N LYS A 117 -27.15 13.70 -42.34
CA LYS A 117 -27.68 14.48 -41.21
C LYS A 117 -27.24 13.95 -39.82
N CYS A 118 -26.03 13.39 -39.73
CA CYS A 118 -25.48 12.80 -38.50
C CYS A 118 -25.53 13.74 -37.28
N GLU A 119 -25.42 15.06 -37.51
CA GLU A 119 -25.52 16.12 -36.50
C GLU A 119 -26.86 16.13 -35.73
N THR A 120 -27.91 15.54 -36.30
CA THR A 120 -29.27 15.56 -35.72
C THR A 120 -29.62 14.29 -34.95
N VAL A 121 -28.74 13.28 -34.97
CA VAL A 121 -28.97 11.99 -34.33
C VAL A 121 -28.93 12.15 -32.80
N LYS A 122 -30.04 11.78 -32.14
CA LYS A 122 -30.20 11.90 -30.67
C LYS A 122 -30.66 10.61 -29.98
N GLY A 123 -31.00 9.57 -30.73
CA GLY A 123 -31.65 8.34 -30.24
C GLY A 123 -31.01 7.07 -30.81
N ASP A 124 -31.77 5.97 -30.79
CA ASP A 124 -31.34 4.67 -31.30
C ASP A 124 -31.01 4.73 -32.80
N LEU A 125 -29.84 4.23 -33.18
CA LEU A 125 -29.41 4.18 -34.58
C LEU A 125 -30.23 3.19 -35.40
N ASN A 126 -30.89 2.23 -34.75
CA ASN A 126 -31.80 1.30 -35.42
C ASN A 126 -33.05 1.99 -35.97
N GLU A 127 -33.42 3.14 -35.42
CA GLU A 127 -34.49 4.00 -35.96
C GLU A 127 -34.00 4.86 -37.14
N SER A 128 -32.70 4.85 -37.43
CA SER A 128 -32.16 5.58 -38.57
C SER A 128 -32.58 4.90 -39.88
N PRO A 129 -33.15 5.65 -40.84
CA PRO A 129 -33.55 5.09 -42.13
C PRO A 129 -32.35 4.51 -42.89
N TYR A 130 -31.13 4.99 -42.63
CA TYR A 130 -29.92 4.49 -43.29
C TYR A 130 -29.54 3.08 -42.80
N VAL A 131 -29.59 2.85 -41.48
CA VAL A 131 -29.30 1.54 -40.88
C VAL A 131 -30.42 0.56 -41.20
N GLU A 132 -31.68 1.02 -41.15
CA GLU A 132 -32.84 0.21 -41.47
C GLU A 132 -32.84 -0.23 -42.93
N LEU A 133 -32.54 0.66 -43.88
CA LEU A 133 -32.40 0.29 -45.29
C LEU A 133 -31.27 -0.73 -45.48
N ALA A 134 -30.11 -0.55 -44.83
CA ALA A 134 -29.01 -1.51 -44.91
C ALA A 134 -29.43 -2.91 -44.42
N LYS A 135 -30.20 -3.00 -43.33
CA LYS A 135 -30.75 -4.28 -42.83
C LYS A 135 -31.75 -4.91 -43.80
N VAL A 136 -32.65 -4.10 -44.37
CA VAL A 136 -33.64 -4.55 -45.37
C VAL A 136 -32.92 -5.11 -46.60
N LEU A 137 -31.93 -4.39 -47.14
CA LEU A 137 -31.13 -4.83 -48.27
C LEU A 137 -30.34 -6.09 -47.94
N GLN A 138 -29.70 -6.14 -46.77
CA GLN A 138 -28.92 -7.29 -46.33
C GLN A 138 -29.77 -8.57 -46.31
N SER A 139 -30.98 -8.52 -45.76
CA SER A 139 -31.87 -9.69 -45.71
C SER A 139 -32.26 -10.23 -47.08
N LEU A 140 -32.50 -9.35 -48.06
CA LEU A 140 -32.81 -9.72 -49.45
C LEU A 140 -31.59 -10.25 -50.21
N LEU A 141 -30.39 -9.76 -49.89
CA LEU A 141 -29.14 -10.07 -50.59
C LEU A 141 -28.49 -11.38 -50.12
N LEU A 142 -28.62 -11.72 -48.83
CA LEU A 142 -28.03 -12.91 -48.19
C LEU A 142 -28.49 -14.23 -48.81
N ILE A 143 -29.73 -14.28 -49.29
CA ILE A 143 -30.37 -15.51 -49.80
C ILE A 143 -30.07 -15.71 -51.30
N ASN A 144 -29.38 -14.76 -51.92
CA ASN A 144 -29.25 -14.69 -53.37
C ASN A 144 -27.80 -14.81 -53.87
N PRO A 145 -27.39 -15.99 -54.39
CA PRO A 145 -26.01 -16.27 -54.79
C PRO A 145 -25.37 -15.25 -55.72
N GLU A 146 -26.12 -14.67 -56.66
CA GLU A 146 -25.60 -13.72 -57.65
C GLU A 146 -25.30 -12.34 -57.07
N MET A 147 -26.01 -11.94 -56.00
CA MET A 147 -25.90 -10.61 -55.38
C MET A 147 -25.25 -10.62 -53.98
N ILE A 148 -24.76 -11.78 -53.51
CA ILE A 148 -24.08 -11.92 -52.20
C ILE A 148 -22.96 -10.87 -52.01
N HIS A 149 -22.25 -10.51 -53.07
CA HIS A 149 -21.16 -9.53 -53.01
C HIS A 149 -21.63 -8.13 -52.55
N LEU A 150 -22.81 -7.69 -52.97
CA LEU A 150 -23.45 -6.44 -52.50
C LEU A 150 -23.90 -6.59 -51.04
N GLY A 151 -24.43 -7.77 -50.69
CA GLY A 151 -24.83 -8.08 -49.31
C GLY A 151 -23.67 -8.00 -48.33
N ARG A 152 -22.45 -8.39 -48.74
CA ARG A 152 -21.23 -8.28 -47.94
C ARG A 152 -20.80 -6.84 -47.65
N GLN A 153 -21.17 -5.88 -48.50
CA GLN A 153 -20.83 -4.47 -48.32
C GLN A 153 -21.74 -3.76 -47.31
N MET A 154 -22.97 -4.24 -47.11
CA MET A 154 -23.98 -3.58 -46.27
C MET A 154 -23.53 -3.35 -44.82
N PRO A 155 -22.89 -4.30 -44.12
CA PRO A 155 -22.49 -4.02 -42.75
C PRO A 155 -21.25 -3.11 -42.67
N PHE A 156 -20.40 -3.06 -43.71
CA PHE A 156 -19.34 -2.03 -43.80
C PHE A 156 -19.92 -0.63 -44.03
N PHE A 157 -21.02 -0.51 -44.80
CA PHE A 157 -21.75 0.75 -44.89
C PHE A 157 -22.31 1.16 -43.52
N SER A 158 -22.98 0.25 -42.81
CA SER A 158 -23.49 0.52 -41.46
C SER A 158 -22.39 0.95 -40.50
N LEU A 159 -21.23 0.27 -40.52
CA LEU A 159 -20.05 0.66 -39.74
C LEU A 159 -19.54 2.05 -40.12
N ARG A 160 -19.42 2.38 -41.41
CA ARG A 160 -19.01 3.70 -41.88
C ARG A 160 -19.96 4.80 -41.38
N TYR A 161 -21.27 4.54 -41.40
CA TYR A 161 -22.28 5.44 -40.85
C TYR A 161 -22.11 5.61 -39.33
N ILE A 162 -21.95 4.53 -38.58
CA ILE A 162 -21.70 4.55 -37.12
C ILE A 162 -20.45 5.38 -36.79
N LEU A 163 -19.34 5.15 -37.49
CA LEU A 163 -18.10 5.93 -37.30
C LEU A 163 -18.32 7.41 -37.59
N ARG A 164 -19.11 7.75 -38.61
CA ARG A 164 -19.41 9.14 -38.91
C ARG A 164 -20.27 9.81 -37.83
N VAL A 165 -21.25 9.09 -37.28
CA VAL A 165 -22.06 9.55 -36.15
C VAL A 165 -21.17 9.77 -34.92
N LEU A 166 -20.21 8.88 -34.62
CA LEU A 166 -19.25 9.08 -33.52
C LEU A 166 -18.45 10.39 -33.64
N GLN A 167 -18.12 10.81 -34.86
CA GLN A 167 -17.36 12.02 -35.11
C GLN A 167 -18.19 13.31 -35.02
N VAL A 168 -19.41 13.32 -35.57
CA VAL A 168 -20.16 14.58 -35.84
C VAL A 168 -21.40 14.75 -34.96
N ALA A 169 -21.99 13.66 -34.46
CA ALA A 169 -23.24 13.75 -33.71
C ALA A 169 -23.05 14.40 -32.31
N PRO A 170 -24.12 14.93 -31.71
CA PRO A 170 -24.12 15.36 -30.32
C PRO A 170 -23.93 14.15 -29.37
N PHE A 171 -23.67 14.43 -28.09
CA PHE A 171 -23.34 13.42 -27.08
C PHE A 171 -24.28 12.21 -27.07
N ALA A 172 -25.61 12.42 -27.12
CA ALA A 172 -26.60 11.34 -27.13
C ALA A 172 -26.46 10.41 -28.37
N GLY A 173 -26.24 10.99 -29.55
CA GLY A 173 -26.01 10.22 -30.78
C GLY A 173 -24.68 9.46 -30.75
N ARG A 174 -23.62 10.03 -30.17
CA ARG A 174 -22.33 9.34 -29.99
C ARG A 174 -22.45 8.15 -29.04
N ILE A 175 -23.25 8.27 -27.98
CA ILE A 175 -23.54 7.18 -27.04
C ILE A 175 -24.29 6.04 -27.75
N ALA A 176 -25.32 6.35 -28.53
CA ALA A 176 -26.03 5.36 -29.34
C ALA A 176 -25.08 4.67 -30.34
N ALA A 177 -24.17 5.42 -30.95
CA ALA A 177 -23.18 4.88 -31.88
C ALA A 177 -22.17 3.93 -31.24
N LEU A 178 -21.78 4.17 -29.99
CA LEU A 178 -20.94 3.21 -29.25
C LEU A 178 -21.69 1.91 -28.94
N GLU A 179 -22.97 1.99 -28.53
CA GLU A 179 -23.78 0.80 -28.25
C GLU A 179 -24.00 -0.04 -29.52
N GLU A 180 -24.33 0.60 -30.64
CA GLU A 180 -24.50 -0.10 -31.91
C GLU A 180 -23.16 -0.67 -32.42
N LEU A 181 -22.05 0.06 -32.28
CA LEU A 181 -20.72 -0.47 -32.60
C LEU A 181 -20.41 -1.72 -31.77
N HIS A 182 -20.65 -1.67 -30.46
CA HIS A 182 -20.46 -2.81 -29.57
C HIS A 182 -21.33 -4.00 -30.01
N MET A 183 -22.61 -3.77 -30.34
CA MET A 183 -23.51 -4.81 -30.83
C MET A 183 -23.03 -5.44 -32.15
N VAL A 184 -22.60 -4.63 -33.12
CA VAL A 184 -22.09 -5.13 -34.40
C VAL A 184 -20.82 -5.97 -34.20
N LEU A 185 -19.87 -5.50 -33.38
CA LEU A 185 -18.64 -6.22 -33.06
C LEU A 185 -18.95 -7.54 -32.34
N HIS A 186 -19.83 -7.51 -31.34
CA HIS A 186 -20.23 -8.69 -30.58
C HIS A 186 -20.98 -9.72 -31.47
N ASN A 187 -21.83 -9.26 -32.39
CA ASN A 187 -22.54 -10.13 -33.33
C ASN A 187 -21.59 -10.77 -34.34
N ALA A 188 -20.65 -10.01 -34.91
CA ALA A 188 -19.62 -10.53 -35.80
C ALA A 188 -18.70 -11.56 -35.10
N ALA A 189 -18.46 -11.36 -33.80
CA ALA A 189 -17.65 -12.26 -32.98
C ALA A 189 -18.37 -13.58 -32.61
N SER A 190 -19.69 -13.67 -32.75
CA SER A 190 -20.47 -14.85 -32.34
C SER A 190 -20.52 -15.90 -33.44
N GLU A 191 -19.88 -17.06 -33.24
CA GLU A 191 -19.87 -18.20 -34.19
C GLU A 191 -21.27 -18.71 -34.55
N PHE A 192 -22.21 -18.66 -33.62
CA PHE A 192 -23.62 -19.03 -33.86
C PHE A 192 -24.37 -18.05 -34.77
N ARG A 193 -23.95 -16.78 -34.83
CA ARG A 193 -24.56 -15.72 -35.66
C ARG A 193 -23.78 -15.40 -36.93
N GLN A 194 -22.61 -16.03 -37.14
CA GLN A 194 -21.84 -15.90 -38.38
C GLN A 194 -22.60 -16.40 -39.63
N GLN A 195 -23.62 -17.23 -39.47
CA GLN A 195 -24.48 -17.65 -40.59
C GLN A 195 -25.35 -16.50 -41.13
N GLU A 196 -25.60 -15.44 -40.36
CA GLU A 196 -26.40 -14.26 -40.76
C GLU A 196 -25.53 -13.06 -41.21
N LEU A 197 -24.26 -13.01 -40.79
CA LEU A 197 -23.34 -11.91 -41.09
C LEU A 197 -22.16 -12.41 -41.93
N VAL A 198 -22.16 -12.11 -43.23
CA VAL A 198 -21.14 -12.51 -44.22
C VAL A 198 -19.83 -11.69 -44.09
N ILE A 199 -19.40 -11.33 -42.88
CA ILE A 199 -18.13 -10.63 -42.65
C ILE A 199 -17.23 -11.50 -41.79
N SER A 200 -16.02 -11.77 -42.26
CA SER A 200 -15.00 -12.41 -41.43
C SER A 200 -14.45 -11.42 -40.41
N MET A 201 -14.17 -11.89 -39.19
CA MET A 201 -13.58 -11.04 -38.14
C MET A 201 -12.22 -10.45 -38.55
N ASN A 202 -11.48 -11.12 -39.43
CA ASN A 202 -10.20 -10.63 -39.94
C ASN A 202 -10.39 -9.42 -40.86
N ASP A 203 -11.33 -9.49 -41.79
CA ASP A 203 -11.64 -8.38 -42.71
C ASP A 203 -12.18 -7.17 -41.93
N LEU A 204 -13.02 -7.43 -40.93
CA LEU A 204 -13.54 -6.39 -40.04
C LEU A 204 -12.42 -5.70 -39.27
N THR A 205 -11.51 -6.46 -38.67
CA THR A 205 -10.40 -5.93 -37.89
C THR A 205 -9.43 -5.11 -38.75
N GLU A 206 -9.10 -5.60 -39.95
CA GLU A 206 -8.24 -4.85 -40.87
C GLU A 206 -8.92 -3.56 -41.35
N TRP A 207 -10.22 -3.60 -41.62
CA TRP A 207 -10.98 -2.42 -42.00
C TRP A 207 -11.03 -1.38 -40.88
N LEU A 208 -11.33 -1.80 -39.64
CA LEU A 208 -11.37 -0.88 -38.48
C LEU A 208 -10.02 -0.22 -38.23
N ARG A 209 -8.92 -0.95 -38.45
CA ARG A 209 -7.56 -0.40 -38.39
C ARG A 209 -7.33 0.67 -39.46
N LYS A 210 -7.73 0.40 -40.71
CA LYS A 210 -7.62 1.39 -41.82
C LYS A 210 -8.44 2.66 -41.56
N GLN A 211 -9.51 2.57 -40.77
CA GLN A 211 -10.35 3.72 -40.41
C GLN A 211 -9.88 4.46 -39.15
N HIS A 212 -8.74 4.07 -38.54
CA HIS A 212 -8.22 4.67 -37.30
C HIS A 212 -9.27 4.72 -36.18
N LEU A 213 -10.01 3.61 -36.00
CA LEU A 213 -11.12 3.52 -35.05
C LEU A 213 -10.74 4.05 -33.66
N ILE A 214 -9.61 3.60 -33.11
CA ILE A 214 -9.21 3.93 -31.74
C ILE A 214 -9.02 5.45 -31.58
N GLU A 215 -8.40 6.10 -32.55
CA GLU A 215 -8.24 7.56 -32.57
C GLU A 215 -9.59 8.29 -32.56
N ILE A 216 -10.56 7.80 -33.35
CA ILE A 216 -11.92 8.36 -33.38
C ILE A 216 -12.59 8.23 -32.01
N LEU A 217 -12.46 7.06 -31.38
CA LEU A 217 -13.13 6.75 -30.12
C LEU A 217 -12.58 7.56 -28.94
N VAL A 218 -11.28 7.79 -28.87
CA VAL A 218 -10.67 8.49 -27.72
C VAL A 218 -10.61 10.01 -27.90
N ARG A 219 -10.93 10.55 -29.09
CA ARG A 219 -10.76 11.96 -29.41
C ARG A 219 -11.49 12.93 -28.48
N ASP A 220 -12.74 12.61 -28.12
CA ASP A 220 -13.66 13.52 -27.40
C ASP A 220 -14.46 12.78 -26.32
N ASN A 221 -15.15 13.52 -25.45
CA ASN A 221 -16.09 13.03 -24.42
C ASN A 221 -15.50 12.15 -23.32
N LEU A 222 -14.19 11.96 -23.27
CA LEU A 222 -13.51 11.24 -22.18
C LEU A 222 -13.68 11.89 -20.79
N HIS A 223 -14.17 13.14 -20.72
CA HIS A 223 -14.52 13.78 -19.45
C HIS A 223 -15.85 13.25 -18.87
N HIS A 224 -16.66 12.53 -19.65
CA HIS A 224 -17.90 11.90 -19.22
C HIS A 224 -17.68 10.42 -18.88
N PRO A 225 -17.88 9.99 -17.62
CA PRO A 225 -17.73 8.59 -17.22
C PRO A 225 -18.65 7.63 -17.98
N SER A 226 -19.87 8.08 -18.32
CA SER A 226 -20.86 7.29 -19.06
C SER A 226 -20.43 6.97 -20.50
N TYR A 227 -19.60 7.82 -21.11
CA TYR A 227 -18.98 7.54 -22.39
C TYR A 227 -17.87 6.50 -22.24
N CYS A 228 -17.03 6.65 -21.20
CA CYS A 228 -15.93 5.73 -20.90
C CYS A 228 -16.42 4.30 -20.58
N GLU A 229 -17.55 4.16 -19.87
CA GLU A 229 -18.15 2.85 -19.58
C GLU A 229 -18.59 2.10 -20.85
N ARG A 230 -19.09 2.82 -21.86
CA ARG A 230 -19.48 2.21 -23.15
C ARG A 230 -18.27 1.93 -24.01
N LEU A 231 -17.29 2.81 -23.95
CA LEU A 231 -16.00 2.62 -24.60
C LEU A 231 -15.31 1.34 -24.10
N GLU A 232 -15.35 1.08 -22.80
CA GLU A 232 -14.86 -0.16 -22.18
C GLU A 232 -15.44 -1.42 -22.82
N ARG A 233 -16.76 -1.44 -23.08
CA ARG A 233 -17.44 -2.59 -23.72
C ARG A 233 -16.92 -2.84 -25.14
N VAL A 234 -16.75 -1.77 -25.93
CA VAL A 234 -16.17 -1.86 -27.28
C VAL A 234 -14.74 -2.39 -27.22
N PHE A 235 -13.89 -1.83 -26.36
CA PHE A 235 -12.51 -2.26 -26.20
C PHE A 235 -12.40 -3.73 -25.77
N ARG A 236 -13.28 -4.20 -24.87
CA ARG A 236 -13.27 -5.59 -24.40
C ARG A 236 -13.46 -6.58 -25.54
N VAL A 237 -14.41 -6.32 -26.46
CA VAL A 237 -14.63 -7.17 -27.64
C VAL A 237 -13.41 -7.16 -28.58
N LEU A 238 -12.74 -6.00 -28.74
CA LEU A 238 -11.53 -5.89 -29.55
C LEU A 238 -10.34 -6.64 -28.91
N LEU A 239 -10.21 -6.61 -27.58
CA LEU A 239 -9.16 -7.31 -26.84
C LEU A 239 -9.31 -8.83 -26.90
N GLU A 240 -10.52 -9.35 -26.70
CA GLU A 240 -10.82 -10.79 -26.80
C GLU A 240 -10.40 -11.40 -28.15
N ARG A 241 -10.24 -10.56 -29.19
CA ARG A 241 -9.89 -10.97 -30.55
C ARG A 241 -8.49 -10.53 -30.98
N ASN A 242 -7.67 -10.01 -30.07
CA ASN A 242 -6.33 -9.49 -30.36
C ASN A 242 -6.32 -8.44 -31.50
N ALA A 243 -7.36 -7.62 -31.61
CA ALA A 243 -7.51 -6.61 -32.65
C ALA A 243 -6.72 -5.32 -32.37
N ILE A 244 -6.32 -5.11 -31.11
CA ILE A 244 -5.61 -3.92 -30.62
C ILE A 244 -4.10 -4.10 -30.76
N THR A 245 -3.44 -3.11 -31.35
CA THR A 245 -1.99 -3.07 -31.55
C THR A 245 -1.29 -2.23 -30.47
N ILE A 246 0.05 -2.24 -30.48
CA ILE A 246 0.85 -1.39 -29.59
C ILE A 246 0.59 0.10 -29.88
N ASP A 247 0.47 0.48 -31.16
CA ASP A 247 0.19 1.85 -31.56
C ASP A 247 -1.19 2.31 -31.06
N ASP A 248 -2.19 1.43 -31.11
CA ASP A 248 -3.54 1.70 -30.57
C ASP A 248 -3.51 1.95 -29.05
N LEU A 249 -2.68 1.18 -28.33
CA LEU A 249 -2.50 1.36 -26.89
C LEU A 249 -1.77 2.67 -26.58
N ASP A 250 -0.80 3.08 -27.41
CA ASP A 250 -0.14 4.37 -27.30
C ASP A 250 -1.11 5.53 -27.56
N ILE A 251 -2.03 5.40 -28.51
CA ILE A 251 -3.09 6.39 -28.75
C ILE A 251 -3.96 6.53 -27.49
N LEU A 252 -4.39 5.41 -26.90
CA LEU A 252 -5.18 5.41 -25.66
C LEU A 252 -4.40 6.03 -24.48
N TRP A 253 -3.13 5.70 -24.33
CA TRP A 253 -2.28 6.23 -23.26
C TRP A 253 -1.97 7.72 -23.42
N ASN A 254 -1.75 8.18 -24.66
CA ASN A 254 -1.32 9.55 -24.92
C ASN A 254 -2.47 10.57 -24.85
N VAL A 255 -3.73 10.14 -25.01
CA VAL A 255 -4.90 11.03 -25.03
C VAL A 255 -5.07 11.87 -23.76
N GLN A 256 -4.53 11.40 -22.64
CA GLN A 256 -4.61 12.07 -21.35
C GLN A 256 -3.52 13.12 -21.10
N HIS A 257 -2.49 13.18 -21.96
CA HIS A 257 -1.42 14.18 -21.82
C HIS A 257 -1.97 15.59 -22.01
N GLU A 258 -1.55 16.52 -21.14
CA GLU A 258 -1.96 17.93 -21.15
C GLU A 258 -3.49 18.18 -21.09
N LYS A 259 -4.26 17.17 -20.67
CA LYS A 259 -5.71 17.28 -20.41
C LYS A 259 -6.01 17.52 -18.93
N HIS A 260 -7.25 17.92 -18.66
CA HIS A 260 -7.77 18.11 -17.31
C HIS A 260 -7.79 16.78 -16.54
N ASP A 261 -7.54 16.82 -15.23
CA ASP A 261 -7.49 15.66 -14.32
C ASP A 261 -8.65 14.68 -14.45
N VAL A 262 -9.86 15.17 -14.75
CA VAL A 262 -11.05 14.33 -14.93
C VAL A 262 -10.86 13.35 -16.09
N ILE A 263 -10.23 13.80 -17.18
CA ILE A 263 -9.92 12.95 -18.33
C ILE A 263 -8.83 11.94 -17.96
N GLN A 264 -7.77 12.38 -17.28
CA GLN A 264 -6.70 11.48 -16.80
C GLN A 264 -7.26 10.36 -15.92
N ARG A 265 -8.10 10.69 -14.93
CA ARG A 265 -8.76 9.72 -14.05
C ARG A 265 -9.64 8.75 -14.82
N ASN A 266 -10.49 9.24 -15.72
CA ASN A 266 -11.37 8.38 -16.50
C ASN A 266 -10.59 7.44 -17.44
N VAL A 267 -9.48 7.91 -18.04
CA VAL A 267 -8.59 7.07 -18.85
C VAL A 267 -7.87 6.02 -18.00
N HIS A 268 -7.37 6.41 -16.81
CA HIS A 268 -6.80 5.47 -15.85
C HIS A 268 -7.81 4.41 -15.41
N ASP A 269 -9.05 4.82 -15.09
CA ASP A 269 -10.14 3.91 -14.71
C ASP A 269 -10.49 2.93 -15.86
N LEU A 270 -10.49 3.41 -17.10
CA LEU A 270 -10.69 2.58 -18.29
C LEU A 270 -9.56 1.56 -18.44
N ILE A 271 -8.29 1.99 -18.32
CA ILE A 271 -7.12 1.11 -18.43
C ILE A 271 -7.14 0.05 -17.32
N ALA A 272 -7.43 0.43 -16.08
CA ALA A 272 -7.50 -0.49 -14.94
C ALA A 272 -8.46 -1.65 -15.19
N LYS A 273 -9.60 -1.39 -15.83
CA LYS A 273 -10.59 -2.42 -16.17
C LYS A 273 -10.23 -3.26 -17.38
N LEU A 274 -9.42 -2.73 -18.30
CA LEU A 274 -9.04 -3.40 -19.55
C LEU A 274 -7.75 -4.22 -19.44
N VAL A 275 -6.88 -3.94 -18.47
CA VAL A 275 -5.51 -4.48 -18.38
C VAL A 275 -5.45 -6.01 -18.39
N ASN A 276 -6.43 -6.70 -17.80
CA ASN A 276 -6.49 -8.17 -17.79
C ASN A 276 -6.81 -8.77 -19.17
N GLY A 277 -7.52 -8.03 -20.02
CA GLY A 277 -7.77 -8.44 -21.41
C GLY A 277 -6.58 -8.20 -22.33
N LEU A 278 -5.55 -7.47 -21.89
CA LEU A 278 -4.33 -7.25 -22.68
C LEU A 278 -3.47 -8.52 -22.69
N ASN A 279 -2.94 -8.88 -23.86
CA ASN A 279 -1.91 -9.92 -23.95
C ASN A 279 -0.60 -9.49 -23.27
N ASN A 280 0.30 -10.44 -23.01
CA ASN A 280 1.55 -10.16 -22.27
C ASN A 280 2.43 -9.08 -22.91
N THR A 281 2.45 -8.97 -24.24
CA THR A 281 3.20 -7.95 -24.97
C THR A 281 2.64 -6.55 -24.72
N LEU A 282 1.31 -6.40 -24.81
CA LEU A 282 0.62 -5.14 -24.55
C LEU A 282 0.69 -4.74 -23.07
N GLN A 283 0.56 -5.71 -22.14
CA GLN A 283 0.78 -5.45 -20.71
C GLN A 283 2.19 -4.93 -20.45
N LYS A 284 3.22 -5.58 -20.99
CA LYS A 284 4.61 -5.14 -20.80
C LYS A 284 4.80 -3.71 -21.30
N HIS A 285 4.32 -3.41 -22.51
CA HIS A 285 4.39 -2.07 -23.10
C HIS A 285 3.65 -1.02 -22.25
N LEU A 286 2.47 -1.35 -21.72
CA LEU A 286 1.72 -0.45 -20.83
C LEU A 286 2.54 -0.07 -19.58
N PHE A 287 3.16 -1.04 -18.93
CA PHE A 287 3.98 -0.80 -17.74
C PHE A 287 5.26 -0.01 -18.07
N GLU A 288 5.85 -0.23 -19.24
CA GLU A 288 6.96 0.59 -19.75
C GLU A 288 6.53 2.05 -19.96
N ARG A 289 5.34 2.28 -20.54
CA ARG A 289 4.77 3.64 -20.69
C ARG A 289 4.47 4.33 -19.36
N MET A 290 3.98 3.59 -18.37
CA MET A 290 3.82 4.09 -16.99
C MET A 290 5.16 4.51 -16.40
N LYS A 291 6.22 3.72 -16.60
CA LYS A 291 7.57 4.05 -16.11
C LYS A 291 8.16 5.27 -16.81
N GLU A 292 7.98 5.40 -18.12
CA GLU A 292 8.45 6.56 -18.89
C GLU A 292 7.74 7.86 -18.46
N SER A 293 6.43 7.82 -18.25
CA SER A 293 5.64 8.99 -17.87
C SER A 293 6.00 9.51 -16.48
N TRP A 294 6.46 8.65 -15.56
CA TRP A 294 6.90 9.02 -14.21
C TRP A 294 7.91 10.17 -14.19
N THR A 295 8.91 10.09 -15.07
CA THR A 295 10.03 11.03 -15.10
C THR A 295 9.64 12.44 -15.56
N LYS A 296 8.62 12.53 -16.42
CA LYS A 296 8.14 13.79 -17.03
C LYS A 296 6.93 14.39 -16.30
N SER A 297 6.33 13.64 -15.39
CA SER A 297 5.08 14.00 -14.72
C SER A 297 5.26 14.99 -13.57
N SER A 298 4.28 15.87 -13.38
CA SER A 298 4.12 16.70 -12.18
C SER A 298 3.79 15.84 -10.94
N ALA A 299 3.95 16.39 -9.73
CA ALA A 299 3.62 15.68 -8.48
C ALA A 299 2.18 15.13 -8.46
N ARG A 300 1.22 15.90 -8.98
CA ARG A 300 -0.20 15.49 -9.06
C ARG A 300 -0.45 14.38 -10.08
N GLN A 301 0.28 14.37 -11.20
CA GLN A 301 0.20 13.28 -12.17
C GLN A 301 0.85 12.00 -11.62
N ARG A 302 1.95 12.14 -10.88
CA ARG A 302 2.60 11.02 -10.19
C ARG A 302 1.67 10.36 -9.18
N THR A 303 0.90 11.12 -8.40
CA THR A 303 -0.08 10.52 -7.45
C THR A 303 -1.20 9.78 -8.17
N LEU A 304 -1.72 10.31 -9.28
CA LEU A 304 -2.73 9.60 -10.10
C LEU A 304 -2.18 8.32 -10.74
N LEU A 305 -0.90 8.32 -11.11
CA LEU A 305 -0.22 7.16 -11.67
C LEU A 305 0.03 6.08 -10.60
N LEU A 306 0.47 6.47 -9.39
CA LEU A 306 0.59 5.53 -8.27
C LEU A 306 -0.76 4.89 -7.94
N ASP A 307 -1.85 5.66 -7.95
CA ASP A 307 -3.19 5.13 -7.70
C ASP A 307 -3.64 4.14 -8.81
N LEU A 308 -3.32 4.40 -10.08
CA LEU A 308 -3.58 3.45 -11.17
C LEU A 308 -2.82 2.14 -10.95
N ILE A 309 -1.51 2.19 -10.70
CA ILE A 309 -0.68 0.99 -10.51
C ILE A 309 -1.14 0.22 -9.27
N ARG A 310 -1.49 0.93 -8.19
CA ARG A 310 -2.08 0.34 -6.98
C ARG A 310 -3.38 -0.40 -7.29
N ARG A 311 -4.31 0.22 -8.00
CA ARG A 311 -5.59 -0.42 -8.37
C ARG A 311 -5.38 -1.66 -9.22
N ILE A 312 -4.49 -1.61 -10.22
CA ILE A 312 -4.13 -2.80 -11.01
C ILE A 312 -3.58 -3.91 -10.10
N GLY A 313 -2.70 -3.57 -9.15
CA GLY A 313 -2.18 -4.57 -8.22
C GLY A 313 -3.24 -5.17 -7.28
N VAL A 314 -4.21 -4.37 -6.83
CA VAL A 314 -5.25 -4.80 -5.88
C VAL A 314 -6.38 -5.57 -6.58
N ASP A 315 -6.87 -5.08 -7.72
CA ASP A 315 -8.04 -5.65 -8.42
C ASP A 315 -7.73 -7.06 -8.97
N PHE A 316 -6.45 -7.35 -9.26
CA PHE A 316 -5.97 -8.62 -9.82
C PHE A 316 -5.14 -9.43 -8.81
N SER A 317 -5.44 -9.30 -7.51
CA SER A 317 -4.73 -9.96 -6.42
C SER A 317 -5.01 -11.47 -6.28
N SER A 318 -5.87 -12.01 -7.14
CA SER A 318 -6.31 -13.40 -7.17
C SER A 318 -5.19 -14.37 -7.60
N LEU A 319 -5.30 -15.64 -7.20
CA LEU A 319 -4.33 -16.70 -7.54
C LEU A 319 -4.15 -16.88 -9.07
N THR A 320 -5.17 -16.60 -9.86
CA THR A 320 -5.17 -16.76 -11.32
C THR A 320 -4.48 -15.60 -12.05
N GLU A 321 -4.38 -14.43 -11.43
CA GLU A 321 -3.95 -13.18 -12.08
C GLU A 321 -2.73 -12.55 -11.37
N LYS A 322 -2.01 -13.35 -10.57
CA LYS A 322 -0.83 -12.96 -9.78
C LYS A 322 0.24 -12.21 -10.60
N GLU A 323 0.35 -12.45 -11.91
CA GLU A 323 1.33 -11.79 -12.78
C GLU A 323 1.16 -10.26 -12.83
N LEU A 324 -0.08 -9.76 -12.89
CA LEU A 324 -0.36 -8.31 -12.88
C LEU A 324 -0.02 -7.69 -11.52
N THR A 325 -0.30 -8.41 -10.43
CA THR A 325 0.08 -8.02 -9.08
C THR A 325 1.60 -7.90 -8.94
N ILE A 326 2.35 -8.90 -9.42
CA ILE A 326 3.82 -8.90 -9.38
C ILE A 326 4.41 -7.74 -10.21
N LYS A 327 3.89 -7.52 -11.43
CA LYS A 327 4.32 -6.39 -12.28
C LYS A 327 4.06 -5.04 -11.61
N SER A 328 2.91 -4.90 -10.95
CA SER A 328 2.53 -3.68 -10.20
C SER A 328 3.45 -3.42 -9.02
N LEU A 329 3.73 -4.46 -8.22
CA LEU A 329 4.68 -4.35 -7.10
C LEU A 329 6.08 -4.01 -7.59
N SER A 330 6.56 -4.69 -8.64
CA SER A 330 7.88 -4.43 -9.22
C SER A 330 7.99 -3.00 -9.74
N LEU A 331 6.96 -2.49 -10.41
CA LEU A 331 6.96 -1.12 -10.90
C LEU A 331 6.94 -0.12 -9.74
N LEU A 332 6.06 -0.29 -8.75
CA LEU A 332 6.02 0.59 -7.57
C LEU A 332 7.36 0.62 -6.83
N TRP A 333 8.03 -0.54 -6.70
CA TRP A 333 9.35 -0.64 -6.12
C TRP A 333 10.42 0.11 -6.94
N ASP A 334 10.38 0.00 -8.27
CA ASP A 334 11.28 0.75 -9.16
C ASP A 334 11.05 2.27 -9.06
N LEU A 335 9.78 2.71 -9.00
CA LEU A 335 9.42 4.13 -8.91
C LEU A 335 9.87 4.76 -7.59
N PHE A 336 9.85 3.99 -6.51
CA PHE A 336 10.33 4.40 -5.18
C PHE A 336 11.83 4.77 -5.18
N HIS A 337 12.66 4.13 -6.02
CA HIS A 337 14.10 4.38 -6.11
C HIS A 337 14.49 5.61 -6.94
N ASP A 338 13.54 6.48 -7.30
CA ASP A 338 13.87 7.74 -7.98
C ASP A 338 14.37 8.78 -6.96
N GLU A 339 15.69 8.99 -6.96
CA GLU A 339 16.36 9.95 -6.10
C GLU A 339 15.89 11.40 -6.29
N ARG A 340 15.13 11.74 -7.33
CA ARG A 340 14.64 13.11 -7.52
C ARG A 340 13.36 13.40 -6.73
N LEU A 341 12.79 12.38 -6.09
CA LEU A 341 11.51 12.49 -5.40
C LEU A 341 11.63 13.14 -4.01
N PRO A 342 10.67 14.00 -3.64
CA PRO A 342 10.53 14.45 -2.26
C PRO A 342 9.99 13.32 -1.38
N VAL A 343 10.17 13.44 -0.06
CA VAL A 343 9.84 12.40 0.93
C VAL A 343 8.35 11.99 0.86
N GLU A 344 7.44 12.95 0.63
CA GLU A 344 6.00 12.68 0.57
C GLU A 344 5.62 11.78 -0.62
N MET A 345 6.33 11.89 -1.74
CA MET A 345 6.09 11.05 -2.92
C MET A 345 6.67 9.65 -2.75
N ILE A 346 7.79 9.53 -2.02
CA ILE A 346 8.39 8.25 -1.63
C ILE A 346 7.42 7.50 -0.71
N ASP A 347 6.88 8.19 0.31
CA ASP A 347 5.90 7.62 1.23
C ASP A 347 4.60 7.22 0.50
N ALA A 348 4.12 8.02 -0.46
CA ALA A 348 2.97 7.66 -1.29
C ALA A 348 3.20 6.43 -2.17
N ALA A 349 4.42 6.25 -2.71
CA ALA A 349 4.77 5.08 -3.50
C ALA A 349 4.83 3.81 -2.64
N LEU A 350 5.42 3.89 -1.45
CA LEU A 350 5.46 2.78 -0.49
C LEU A 350 4.08 2.47 0.10
N GLU A 351 3.21 3.46 0.27
CA GLU A 351 1.82 3.27 0.66
C GLU A 351 1.05 2.49 -0.42
N ALA A 352 1.20 2.86 -1.69
CA ALA A 352 0.64 2.11 -2.80
C ALA A 352 1.17 0.67 -2.83
N HIS A 353 2.48 0.49 -2.63
CA HIS A 353 3.13 -0.84 -2.59
C HIS A 353 2.58 -1.71 -1.44
N PHE A 354 2.43 -1.11 -0.25
CA PHE A 354 1.89 -1.77 0.94
C PHE A 354 0.45 -2.26 0.69
N ASN A 355 -0.42 -1.40 0.15
CA ASN A 355 -1.82 -1.74 -0.12
C ASN A 355 -1.95 -2.92 -1.10
N VAL A 356 -1.09 -2.99 -2.12
CA VAL A 356 -1.09 -4.13 -3.04
C VAL A 356 -0.68 -5.41 -2.30
N LEU A 357 0.39 -5.39 -1.49
CA LEU A 357 0.83 -6.55 -0.70
C LEU A 357 -0.19 -7.01 0.34
N GLU A 358 -0.91 -6.08 0.97
CA GLU A 358 -1.98 -6.38 1.92
C GLU A 358 -3.13 -7.18 1.27
N SER A 359 -3.46 -6.86 0.01
CA SER A 359 -4.52 -7.53 -0.74
C SER A 359 -4.10 -8.82 -1.48
N ALA A 360 -2.80 -9.10 -1.60
CA ALA A 360 -2.23 -10.12 -2.49
C ALA A 360 -2.48 -11.58 -2.02
N VAL A 361 -2.71 -12.51 -2.97
CA VAL A 361 -2.82 -13.95 -2.68
C VAL A 361 -1.91 -14.78 -3.61
N PRO A 362 -0.92 -15.57 -3.09
CA PRO A 362 -0.55 -15.74 -1.68
C PRO A 362 0.32 -14.59 -1.18
N ALA A 363 -0.05 -14.01 -0.03
CA ALA A 363 0.64 -12.86 0.56
C ALA A 363 2.03 -13.18 1.13
N GLU A 364 2.29 -14.41 1.59
CA GLU A 364 3.48 -14.73 2.40
C GLU A 364 4.80 -14.69 1.60
N GLU A 365 4.86 -15.38 0.46
CA GLU A 365 6.06 -15.42 -0.39
C GLU A 365 6.44 -14.02 -0.89
N LEU A 366 5.45 -13.25 -1.32
CA LEU A 366 5.65 -11.89 -1.82
C LEU A 366 6.12 -10.96 -0.70
N ARG A 367 5.50 -11.03 0.49
CA ARG A 367 5.95 -10.23 1.66
C ARG A 367 7.37 -10.58 2.06
N ARG A 368 7.71 -11.87 2.13
CA ARG A 368 9.08 -12.32 2.43
C ARG A 368 10.09 -11.78 1.42
N HIS A 369 9.77 -11.87 0.13
CA HIS A 369 10.62 -11.33 -0.93
C HIS A 369 10.89 -9.83 -0.77
N TYR A 370 9.85 -9.01 -0.50
CA TYR A 370 10.05 -7.57 -0.33
C TYR A 370 10.70 -7.18 1.00
N ILE A 371 10.54 -7.99 2.06
CA ILE A 371 11.34 -7.84 3.29
C ILE A 371 12.82 -8.08 3.00
N GLU A 372 13.16 -9.14 2.25
CA GLU A 372 14.55 -9.40 1.82
C GLU A 372 15.10 -8.22 1.01
N ARG A 373 14.32 -7.65 0.08
CA ARG A 373 14.73 -6.43 -0.65
C ARG A 373 14.93 -5.21 0.25
N CYS A 374 14.09 -5.00 1.27
CA CYS A 374 14.32 -3.93 2.24
C CYS A 374 15.62 -4.15 3.05
N ILE A 375 16.01 -5.41 3.30
CA ILE A 375 17.27 -5.75 3.95
C ILE A 375 18.46 -5.51 3.02
N ASP A 376 18.31 -5.76 1.71
CA ASP A 376 19.33 -5.41 0.72
C ASP A 376 19.56 -3.89 0.70
N GLU A 377 18.50 -3.07 0.78
CA GLU A 377 18.64 -1.61 0.91
C GLU A 377 19.44 -1.19 2.16
N LEU A 378 19.22 -1.88 3.29
CA LEU A 378 19.99 -1.67 4.53
C LEU A 378 21.48 -2.00 4.34
N LEU A 379 21.79 -3.06 3.59
CA LEU A 379 23.16 -3.51 3.31
C LEU A 379 23.89 -2.61 2.31
N LEU A 380 23.17 -2.07 1.32
CA LEU A 380 23.70 -1.12 0.35
C LEU A 380 23.93 0.28 0.96
N ASP A 381 23.39 0.55 2.15
CA ASP A 381 23.48 1.83 2.85
C ASP A 381 23.04 3.00 1.95
N SER A 382 21.92 2.78 1.24
CA SER A 382 21.34 3.70 0.28
C SER A 382 20.65 4.89 0.97
N VAL A 383 20.25 5.89 0.19
CA VAL A 383 19.41 7.01 0.68
C VAL A 383 17.99 6.56 1.07
N PHE A 384 17.60 5.33 0.72
CA PHE A 384 16.27 4.76 0.88
C PHE A 384 16.12 3.87 2.12
N VAL A 385 17.19 3.72 2.92
CA VAL A 385 17.18 2.87 4.13
C VAL A 385 16.03 3.23 5.06
N LEU A 386 15.79 4.51 5.35
CA LEU A 386 14.75 4.92 6.32
C LEU A 386 13.34 4.53 5.84
N PRO A 387 12.93 4.88 4.60
CA PRO A 387 11.68 4.37 4.03
C PRO A 387 11.61 2.84 4.00
N ALA A 388 12.70 2.15 3.66
CA ALA A 388 12.74 0.70 3.62
C ALA A 388 12.50 0.08 5.01
N LEU A 389 13.08 0.65 6.08
CA LEU A 389 12.83 0.23 7.46
C LEU A 389 11.37 0.43 7.87
N LYS A 390 10.78 1.61 7.59
CA LYS A 390 9.35 1.86 7.84
C LYS A 390 8.46 0.87 7.09
N HIS A 391 8.78 0.60 5.82
CA HIS A 391 8.02 -0.34 5.00
C HIS A 391 8.15 -1.77 5.53
N MET A 392 9.37 -2.21 5.86
CA MET A 392 9.65 -3.53 6.43
C MET A 392 8.87 -3.75 7.73
N GLN A 393 8.86 -2.76 8.64
CA GLN A 393 8.07 -2.81 9.86
C GLN A 393 6.58 -3.02 9.58
N ARG A 394 6.01 -2.25 8.64
CA ARG A 394 4.61 -2.39 8.25
C ARG A 394 4.30 -3.77 7.67
N LEU A 395 5.18 -4.31 6.81
CA LEU A 395 5.00 -5.65 6.26
C LEU A 395 5.05 -6.74 7.33
N MET A 396 5.91 -6.60 8.34
CA MET A 396 5.97 -7.52 9.48
C MET A 396 4.72 -7.42 10.37
N MET A 397 4.13 -6.22 10.51
CA MET A 397 2.87 -6.04 11.25
C MET A 397 1.65 -6.67 10.57
N LEU A 398 1.65 -6.77 9.23
CA LEU A 398 0.61 -7.47 8.46
C LEU A 398 0.59 -8.98 8.67
N MET A 399 1.60 -9.56 9.33
CA MET A 399 1.58 -10.98 9.65
C MET A 399 0.40 -11.27 10.59
N PRO A 400 -0.58 -12.06 10.12
CA PRO A 400 -1.77 -12.30 10.90
C PRO A 400 -1.44 -13.15 12.14
N GLU A 401 -2.13 -12.90 13.25
CA GLU A 401 -2.34 -13.92 14.30
C GLU A 401 -3.41 -14.96 13.87
N CYS A 402 -3.76 -15.02 12.58
CA CYS A 402 -4.99 -15.63 12.09
C CYS A 402 -4.97 -17.15 12.09
N ASP A 403 -6.08 -17.68 12.60
CA ASP A 403 -6.49 -19.07 12.62
C ASP A 403 -6.72 -19.63 11.20
N TYR A 404 -5.66 -20.11 10.54
CA TYR A 404 -5.85 -21.03 9.42
C TYR A 404 -5.72 -22.48 9.88
N SER A 405 -6.65 -23.29 9.41
CA SER A 405 -6.97 -24.68 9.76
C SER A 405 -5.93 -25.72 9.34
N THR A 406 -4.64 -25.35 9.29
CA THR A 406 -3.54 -26.26 8.93
C THR A 406 -2.36 -26.16 9.91
N GLY A 407 -2.57 -26.70 11.11
CA GLY A 407 -1.55 -27.48 11.86
C GLY A 407 -0.39 -26.77 12.57
N ARG A 408 0.10 -25.61 12.13
CA ARG A 408 1.08 -24.82 12.89
C ARG A 408 0.91 -23.32 12.62
N LYS A 409 0.43 -22.61 13.64
CA LYS A 409 0.37 -21.15 13.68
C LYS A 409 1.80 -20.63 13.82
N VAL A 410 2.29 -19.87 12.85
CA VAL A 410 3.53 -19.09 13.02
C VAL A 410 3.11 -17.73 13.58
N THR A 411 3.47 -17.44 14.82
CA THR A 411 3.20 -16.13 15.43
C THR A 411 4.05 -15.04 14.78
N ARG A 412 3.66 -13.77 14.93
CA ARG A 412 4.48 -12.63 14.48
C ARG A 412 5.89 -12.71 15.07
N ALA A 413 6.00 -13.04 16.36
CA ALA A 413 7.28 -13.21 17.05
C ALA A 413 8.13 -14.32 16.41
N GLU A 414 7.54 -15.48 16.12
CA GLU A 414 8.24 -16.58 15.44
C GLU A 414 8.68 -16.22 14.02
N TYR A 415 7.87 -15.44 13.28
CA TYR A 415 8.25 -14.96 11.95
C TYR A 415 9.42 -13.98 12.03
N ILE A 416 9.35 -12.98 12.91
CA ILE A 416 10.44 -12.01 13.14
C ILE A 416 11.70 -12.75 13.59
N ALA A 417 11.58 -13.74 14.48
CA ALA A 417 12.69 -14.57 14.91
C ALA A 417 13.31 -15.40 13.77
N THR A 418 12.48 -15.90 12.85
CA THR A 418 12.95 -16.60 11.65
C THR A 418 13.73 -15.66 10.73
N VAL A 419 13.19 -14.46 10.47
CA VAL A 419 13.90 -13.43 9.68
C VAL A 419 15.21 -13.03 10.37
N GLN A 420 15.20 -12.86 11.69
CA GLN A 420 16.41 -12.56 12.47
C GLN A 420 17.45 -13.69 12.36
N GLN A 421 17.03 -14.95 12.41
CA GLN A 421 17.92 -16.10 12.28
C GLN A 421 18.55 -16.18 10.87
N ASP A 422 17.75 -15.92 9.83
CA ASP A 422 18.20 -16.03 8.44
C ASP A 422 19.10 -14.86 8.02
N THR A 423 18.88 -13.67 8.61
CA THR A 423 19.49 -12.42 8.12
C THR A 423 20.37 -11.71 9.14
N GLU A 424 20.37 -12.11 10.41
CA GLU A 424 21.04 -11.38 11.51
C GLU A 424 20.65 -9.88 11.55
N LEU A 425 19.38 -9.58 11.31
CA LEU A 425 18.85 -8.22 11.13
C LEU A 425 19.27 -7.24 12.25
N CYS A 426 19.18 -7.61 13.52
CA CYS A 426 19.61 -6.76 14.64
C CYS A 426 21.10 -6.37 14.57
N SER A 427 21.96 -7.27 14.06
CA SER A 427 23.40 -7.03 13.85
C SER A 427 23.61 -6.02 12.73
N ARG A 428 22.92 -6.24 11.60
CA ARG A 428 22.98 -5.34 10.43
C ARG A 428 22.46 -3.94 10.76
N LEU A 429 21.37 -3.85 11.51
CA LEU A 429 20.79 -2.59 11.94
C LEU A 429 21.71 -1.82 12.90
N SER A 430 22.31 -2.51 13.87
CA SER A 430 23.27 -1.90 14.80
C SER A 430 24.49 -1.32 14.07
N LYS A 431 25.03 -2.07 13.11
CA LYS A 431 26.10 -1.61 12.21
C LYS A 431 25.69 -0.41 11.38
N ASN A 432 24.46 -0.41 10.83
CA ASN A 432 23.97 0.72 10.03
C ASN A 432 23.82 1.99 10.87
N VAL A 433 23.38 1.88 12.14
CA VAL A 433 23.36 3.01 13.08
C VAL A 433 24.78 3.52 13.32
N ALA A 434 25.74 2.64 13.58
CA ALA A 434 27.13 3.02 13.79
C ALA A 434 27.74 3.73 12.56
N LEU A 435 27.48 3.21 11.35
CA LEU A 435 27.89 3.82 10.08
C LEU A 435 27.25 5.18 9.85
N TYR A 436 25.95 5.34 10.15
CA TYR A 436 25.28 6.63 10.08
C TYR A 436 25.94 7.66 11.01
N MET A 437 26.19 7.27 12.26
CA MET A 437 26.85 8.14 13.23
C MET A 437 28.29 8.50 12.81
N GLU A 438 28.99 7.59 12.13
CA GLU A 438 30.30 7.89 11.54
C GLU A 438 30.20 8.93 10.41
N LYS A 439 29.20 8.82 9.54
CA LYS A 439 28.94 9.84 8.51
C LYS A 439 28.61 11.19 9.13
N VAL A 440 27.82 11.22 10.21
CA VAL A 440 27.52 12.45 10.95
C VAL A 440 28.79 13.07 11.53
N ARG A 441 29.65 12.26 12.18
CA ARG A 441 30.96 12.71 12.68
C ARG A 441 31.80 13.33 11.57
N ASN A 442 31.89 12.66 10.42
CA ASN A 442 32.67 13.14 9.28
C ASN A 442 32.09 14.46 8.73
N ALA A 443 30.77 14.54 8.54
CA ALA A 443 30.11 15.75 8.05
C ALA A 443 30.34 16.97 8.96
N VAL A 444 30.28 16.77 10.29
CA VAL A 444 30.53 17.85 11.26
C VAL A 444 32.01 18.24 11.31
N ASN A 445 32.92 17.27 11.18
CA ASN A 445 34.37 17.54 11.13
C ASN A 445 34.80 18.26 9.84
N ASP A 446 34.13 18.00 8.71
CA ASP A 446 34.43 18.63 7.43
C ASP A 446 33.94 20.10 7.38
N GLN A 447 32.86 20.43 8.09
CA GLN A 447 32.30 21.79 8.13
C GLN A 447 31.96 22.27 9.55
N PRO A 448 32.95 22.40 10.45
CA PRO A 448 32.70 22.75 11.85
C PRO A 448 32.05 24.13 12.00
N HIS A 449 32.40 25.09 11.13
CA HIS A 449 31.85 26.46 11.18
C HIS A 449 30.34 26.53 10.93
N VAL A 450 29.75 25.55 10.24
CA VAL A 450 28.31 25.52 9.94
C VAL A 450 27.50 25.05 11.16
N TYR A 451 28.06 24.11 11.94
CA TYR A 451 27.36 23.43 13.02
C TYR A 451 27.64 24.00 14.42
N VAL A 452 28.67 24.84 14.58
CA VAL A 452 29.02 25.50 15.86
C VAL A 452 27.95 26.49 16.35
N ALA A 453 27.10 27.01 15.47
CA ALA A 453 26.09 28.03 15.79
C ALA A 453 24.65 27.50 15.85
N VAL A 454 24.43 26.18 15.72
CA VAL A 454 23.08 25.61 15.72
C VAL A 454 22.65 25.26 17.15
N GLU A 455 21.55 25.86 17.60
CA GLU A 455 20.99 25.62 18.94
C GLU A 455 20.35 24.22 19.09
N ASP A 456 19.81 23.65 18.00
CA ASP A 456 19.18 22.32 18.00
C ASP A 456 19.64 21.46 16.81
N ALA A 457 20.46 20.45 17.09
CA ALA A 457 20.96 19.51 16.10
C ALA A 457 19.91 18.49 15.62
N SER A 458 18.80 18.32 16.34
CA SER A 458 17.80 17.28 16.06
C SER A 458 17.03 17.54 14.76
N VAL A 459 16.76 18.80 14.44
CA VAL A 459 16.00 19.23 13.25
C VAL A 459 16.88 19.35 12.00
N LEU A 460 18.21 19.28 12.16
CA LEU A 460 19.15 19.41 11.05
C LEU A 460 19.13 18.19 10.13
N VAL A 461 19.23 18.41 8.82
CA VAL A 461 19.52 17.36 7.84
C VAL A 461 21.04 17.29 7.69
N LEU A 462 21.68 16.40 8.46
CA LEU A 462 23.14 16.22 8.46
C LEU A 462 23.61 15.32 7.32
N VAL A 463 22.86 14.24 7.04
CA VAL A 463 23.18 13.24 6.03
C VAL A 463 21.89 12.83 5.32
N GLY A 464 21.88 12.91 3.99
CA GLY A 464 20.75 12.47 3.16
C GLY A 464 19.59 13.48 3.13
N ARG A 465 18.35 12.99 3.33
CA ARG A 465 17.11 13.76 3.15
C ARG A 465 16.29 13.96 4.42
N TYR A 466 16.63 13.21 5.47
CA TYR A 466 15.86 13.15 6.70
C TYR A 466 16.56 13.93 7.81
N THR A 467 15.78 14.45 8.74
CA THR A 467 16.35 15.12 9.92
C THR A 467 17.18 14.14 10.75
N HIS A 468 18.12 14.65 11.54
CA HIS A 468 18.94 13.84 12.41
C HIS A 468 18.09 13.07 13.43
N SER A 469 17.04 13.71 13.96
CA SER A 469 16.03 13.07 14.80
C SER A 469 15.34 11.91 14.09
N ASP A 470 14.85 12.12 12.85
CA ASP A 470 14.18 11.06 12.09
C ASP A 470 15.09 9.86 11.84
N ASN A 471 16.38 10.09 11.54
CA ASN A 471 17.34 9.02 11.33
C ASN A 471 17.47 8.11 12.55
N LEU A 472 17.67 8.70 13.73
CA LEU A 472 17.80 7.94 14.97
C LEU A 472 16.48 7.29 15.37
N GLN A 473 15.37 8.05 15.33
CA GLN A 473 14.06 7.57 15.73
C GLN A 473 13.57 6.40 14.86
N ILE A 474 13.74 6.46 13.54
CA ILE A 474 13.30 5.38 12.64
C ILE A 474 14.17 4.13 12.80
N ARG A 475 15.49 4.29 12.90
CA ARG A 475 16.41 3.15 13.06
C ARG A 475 16.24 2.45 14.39
N LEU A 476 16.27 3.23 15.47
CA LEU A 476 16.21 2.70 16.83
C LEU A 476 14.78 2.32 17.22
N GLY A 477 13.76 3.00 16.69
CA GLY A 477 12.37 2.58 16.78
C GLY A 477 12.12 1.25 16.08
N PHE A 478 12.73 1.01 14.91
CA PHE A 478 12.67 -0.30 14.27
C PHE A 478 13.41 -1.38 15.04
N LEU A 479 14.58 -1.07 15.63
CA LEU A 479 15.27 -2.00 16.53
C LEU A 479 14.39 -2.36 17.73
N HIS A 480 13.78 -1.37 18.37
CA HIS A 480 12.87 -1.59 19.48
C HIS A 480 11.70 -2.49 19.08
N PHE A 481 11.08 -2.25 17.92
CA PHE A 481 10.05 -3.14 17.36
C PHE A 481 10.52 -4.59 17.20
N LEU A 482 11.73 -4.83 16.70
CA LEU A 482 12.27 -6.18 16.58
C LEU A 482 12.45 -6.87 17.94
N LEU A 483 12.85 -6.13 18.96
CA LEU A 483 13.03 -6.66 20.32
C LEU A 483 11.67 -6.95 20.98
N SER A 484 10.74 -5.99 20.93
CA SER A 484 9.42 -6.09 21.56
C SER A 484 8.51 -7.11 20.87
N ASP A 485 8.22 -6.91 19.58
CA ASP A 485 7.27 -7.74 18.83
C ASP A 485 7.89 -9.07 18.37
N GLY A 486 9.22 -9.10 18.23
CA GLY A 486 9.97 -10.31 17.90
C GLY A 486 10.31 -11.18 19.12
N GLN A 487 10.11 -10.67 20.34
CA GLN A 487 10.60 -11.31 21.58
C GLN A 487 12.09 -11.66 21.49
N LEU A 488 12.86 -10.77 20.87
CA LEU A 488 14.29 -10.95 20.64
C LEU A 488 15.09 -10.26 21.74
N TRP A 489 16.30 -10.77 21.96
CA TRP A 489 17.26 -10.11 22.85
C TRP A 489 18.34 -9.38 22.07
N LEU A 490 18.70 -8.19 22.55
CA LEU A 490 19.86 -7.48 22.07
C LEU A 490 21.12 -8.14 22.62
N MET A 491 21.96 -8.67 21.72
CA MET A 491 23.17 -9.38 22.10
C MET A 491 24.30 -8.40 22.45
N THR A 492 25.21 -8.82 23.33
CA THR A 492 26.33 -7.99 23.83
C THR A 492 27.13 -7.26 22.74
N PRO A 493 27.48 -7.87 21.58
CA PRO A 493 28.20 -7.16 20.52
C PRO A 493 27.41 -5.98 19.94
N GLN A 494 26.11 -6.16 19.73
CA GLN A 494 25.20 -5.14 19.17
C GLN A 494 25.01 -3.99 20.16
N ALA A 495 24.78 -4.33 21.43
CA ALA A 495 24.67 -3.34 22.50
C ALA A 495 25.94 -2.50 22.65
N ASN A 496 27.12 -3.14 22.56
CA ASN A 496 28.40 -2.42 22.62
C ASN A 496 28.61 -1.49 21.43
N GLU A 497 28.25 -1.92 20.23
CA GLU A 497 28.35 -1.12 19.02
C GLU A 497 27.45 0.13 19.08
N LEU A 498 26.19 -0.04 19.50
CA LEU A 498 25.26 1.08 19.69
C LEU A 498 25.72 2.02 20.81
N TRP A 499 26.23 1.47 21.92
CA TRP A 499 26.77 2.27 23.02
C TRP A 499 27.95 3.14 22.59
N ASP A 500 28.87 2.57 21.80
CA ASP A 500 29.99 3.32 21.26
C ASP A 500 29.55 4.42 20.31
N ALA A 501 28.63 4.09 19.39
CA ALA A 501 28.15 5.02 18.39
C ALA A 501 27.37 6.20 18.99
N LEU A 502 26.47 5.96 19.94
CA LEU A 502 25.53 6.95 20.47
C LEU A 502 26.01 7.66 21.74
N ILE A 503 26.76 6.97 22.61
CA ILE A 503 27.11 7.52 23.92
C ILE A 503 28.57 7.96 23.95
N VAL A 504 29.50 7.04 23.66
CA VAL A 504 30.95 7.30 23.78
C VAL A 504 31.44 8.26 22.68
N GLN A 505 31.01 8.05 21.44
CA GLN A 505 31.40 8.84 20.27
C GLN A 505 30.29 9.77 19.78
N SER A 506 29.48 10.28 20.70
CA SER A 506 28.46 11.30 20.42
C SER A 506 29.10 12.61 19.95
N VAL A 507 28.51 13.21 18.92
CA VAL A 507 28.80 14.54 18.42
C VAL A 507 27.98 15.58 19.18
N PHE A 508 26.70 15.29 19.44
CA PHE A 508 25.77 16.20 20.11
C PHE A 508 25.22 15.59 21.42
N GLU A 509 24.79 16.45 22.36
CA GLU A 509 24.16 15.98 23.61
C GLU A 509 22.82 15.27 23.36
N TYR A 510 22.12 15.63 22.28
CA TYR A 510 20.89 14.98 21.83
C TYR A 510 21.07 13.47 21.61
N GLU A 511 22.10 13.06 20.88
CA GLU A 511 22.39 11.65 20.56
C GLU A 511 22.63 10.82 21.84
N ARG A 512 23.39 11.41 22.77
CA ARG A 512 23.72 10.79 24.05
C ARG A 512 22.47 10.62 24.92
N THR A 513 21.63 11.66 24.98
CA THR A 513 20.34 11.64 25.69
C THR A 513 19.44 10.55 25.14
N TYR A 514 19.31 10.48 23.81
CA TYR A 514 18.50 9.47 23.15
C TYR A 514 19.04 8.05 23.39
N GLY A 515 20.37 7.87 23.33
CA GLY A 515 21.02 6.62 23.68
C GLY A 515 20.73 6.16 25.11
N PHE A 516 20.80 7.07 26.09
CA PHE A 516 20.47 6.76 27.49
C PHE A 516 19.01 6.35 27.68
N GLN A 517 18.08 7.08 27.08
CA GLN A 517 16.66 6.73 27.12
C GLN A 517 16.42 5.34 26.53
N LEU A 518 16.99 5.05 25.35
CA LEU A 518 16.86 3.75 24.70
C LEU A 518 17.35 2.59 25.58
N PHE A 519 18.57 2.69 26.12
CA PHE A 519 19.12 1.63 26.97
C PHE A 519 18.37 1.51 28.31
N GLY A 520 17.87 2.63 28.85
CA GLY A 520 17.00 2.61 30.04
C GLY A 520 15.71 1.82 29.78
N THR A 521 15.00 2.15 28.69
CA THR A 521 13.76 1.47 28.29
C THR A 521 13.98 -0.01 27.98
N MET A 522 15.04 -0.37 27.25
CA MET A 522 15.38 -1.76 26.96
C MET A 522 15.62 -2.58 28.23
N GLN A 523 16.23 -1.97 29.25
CA GLN A 523 16.48 -2.65 30.53
C GLN A 523 15.19 -2.80 31.35
N ASP A 524 14.31 -1.80 31.34
CA ASP A 524 13.00 -1.87 32.00
C ASP A 524 12.10 -2.95 31.37
N GLN A 525 12.17 -3.13 30.05
CA GLN A 525 11.40 -4.14 29.29
C GLN A 525 12.05 -5.53 29.25
N GLN A 526 13.26 -5.69 29.81
CA GLN A 526 14.04 -6.94 29.79
C GLN A 526 14.44 -7.42 28.38
N ASP A 527 14.64 -6.47 27.45
CA ASP A 527 15.02 -6.74 26.05
C ASP A 527 16.51 -7.09 25.90
N ILE A 528 17.31 -6.94 26.95
CA ILE A 528 18.74 -7.24 26.96
C ILE A 528 18.96 -8.68 27.41
N ASP A 529 19.80 -9.44 26.67
CA ASP A 529 20.07 -10.85 26.96
C ASP A 529 20.41 -11.07 28.45
N PRO A 530 19.64 -11.90 29.19
CA PRO A 530 19.91 -12.19 30.59
C PRO A 530 21.32 -12.75 30.81
N LYS A 531 21.92 -13.45 29.84
CA LYS A 531 23.30 -13.95 29.93
C LYS A 531 24.35 -12.85 29.77
N ALA A 532 24.04 -11.78 29.03
CA ALA A 532 24.90 -10.61 28.94
C ALA A 532 25.07 -9.94 30.32
N LEU A 533 24.03 -10.01 31.15
CA LEU A 533 24.04 -9.53 32.53
C LEU A 533 24.70 -10.50 33.53
N ASP A 534 24.71 -11.83 33.28
CA ASP A 534 25.27 -12.84 34.22
C ASP A 534 26.78 -13.11 34.07
N GLN A 535 27.39 -12.85 32.92
CA GLN A 535 28.83 -13.11 32.70
C GLN A 535 29.75 -12.06 33.35
N LEU A 536 29.40 -11.62 34.56
CA LEU A 536 30.06 -10.57 35.33
C LEU A 536 31.40 -10.97 35.96
N PHE A 537 31.76 -12.25 36.01
CA PHE A 537 33.00 -12.67 36.69
C PHE A 537 34.28 -12.64 35.83
N THR A 538 34.20 -12.38 34.52
CA THR A 538 35.43 -12.40 33.69
C THR A 538 35.51 -11.38 32.55
N CYS A 539 34.43 -10.69 32.18
CA CYS A 539 34.46 -9.83 31.00
C CYS A 539 34.29 -8.33 31.31
N LYS A 540 35.27 -7.55 30.89
CA LYS A 540 35.38 -6.07 30.95
C LYS A 540 34.34 -5.31 30.09
N LEU A 541 33.20 -5.93 29.72
CA LEU A 541 32.49 -5.66 28.45
C LEU A 541 30.94 -5.59 28.51
N CYS A 542 30.33 -5.37 29.68
CA CYS A 542 28.87 -5.12 29.77
C CYS A 542 28.56 -3.61 29.79
N CYS A 543 27.37 -3.18 29.32
CA CYS A 543 26.94 -1.77 29.28
C CYS A 543 27.14 -1.05 30.63
N LEU A 544 26.98 -1.77 31.76
CA LEU A 544 27.30 -1.22 33.09
C LEU A 544 28.81 -1.00 33.29
N THR A 545 29.69 -1.92 32.89
CA THR A 545 31.15 -1.66 32.94
C THR A 545 31.53 -0.44 32.10
N ARG A 546 30.76 -0.14 31.05
CA ARG A 546 30.98 1.04 30.21
C ARG A 546 30.38 2.30 30.82
N ILE A 547 29.18 2.23 31.42
CA ILE A 547 28.60 3.35 32.15
C ILE A 547 29.47 3.72 33.36
N LEU A 548 30.02 2.74 34.08
CA LEU A 548 30.95 2.94 35.20
C LEU A 548 32.32 3.53 34.76
N LYS A 549 32.64 3.45 33.46
CA LYS A 549 33.86 4.05 32.87
C LYS A 549 33.58 5.35 32.14
N LEU A 550 32.31 5.76 32.02
CA LEU A 550 31.95 6.99 31.36
C LEU A 550 32.39 8.16 32.26
N PRO A 551 32.97 9.23 31.71
CA PRO A 551 33.21 10.44 32.48
C PRO A 551 31.88 10.98 33.04
N VAL A 552 31.80 11.12 34.37
CA VAL A 552 30.61 11.61 35.08
C VAL A 552 30.15 13.02 34.67
N GLU A 553 31.02 13.78 34.02
CA GLU A 553 30.74 15.11 33.46
C GLU A 553 29.82 15.05 32.23
N LEU A 554 29.78 13.91 31.54
CA LEU A 554 28.97 13.67 30.34
C LEU A 554 27.57 13.14 30.66
N LEU A 555 27.29 12.81 31.93
CA LEU A 555 25.98 12.37 32.39
C LEU A 555 25.03 13.55 32.54
N ASN A 556 23.89 13.47 31.85
CA ASN A 556 22.72 14.30 32.08
C ASN A 556 21.67 13.51 32.89
N GLU A 557 20.48 14.10 33.10
CA GLU A 557 19.41 13.49 33.91
C GLU A 557 18.99 12.11 33.39
N GLU A 558 18.84 11.97 32.07
CA GLU A 558 18.53 10.70 31.42
C GLU A 558 19.66 9.68 31.55
N GLY A 559 20.92 10.13 31.46
CA GLY A 559 22.08 9.28 31.72
C GLY A 559 22.12 8.75 33.16
N PHE A 560 21.72 9.56 34.13
CA PHE A 560 21.58 9.12 35.51
C PHE A 560 20.40 8.16 35.69
N SER A 561 19.27 8.42 35.04
CA SER A 561 18.12 7.51 35.02
C SER A 561 18.51 6.14 34.47
N CYS A 562 19.21 6.13 33.33
CA CYS A 562 19.78 4.92 32.74
C CYS A 562 20.72 4.19 33.72
N PHE A 563 21.67 4.90 34.33
CA PHE A 563 22.54 4.34 35.38
C PHE A 563 21.74 3.72 36.53
N LYS A 564 20.77 4.44 37.07
CA LYS A 564 19.91 3.99 38.17
C LYS A 564 19.19 2.70 37.80
N THR A 565 18.59 2.62 36.61
CA THR A 565 17.88 1.42 36.14
C THR A 565 18.79 0.19 36.09
N PHE A 566 19.97 0.30 35.44
CA PHE A 566 20.93 -0.81 35.38
C PHE A 566 21.51 -1.17 36.76
N TRP A 567 21.84 -0.16 37.56
CA TRP A 567 22.42 -0.35 38.89
C TRP A 567 21.44 -1.05 39.84
N ILE A 568 20.14 -0.72 39.79
CA ILE A 568 19.09 -1.43 40.54
C ILE A 568 18.93 -2.86 40.02
N ALA A 569 18.86 -3.06 38.69
CA ALA A 569 18.62 -4.37 38.10
C ALA A 569 19.69 -5.41 38.48
N ILE A 570 20.96 -5.01 38.46
CA ILE A 570 22.08 -5.91 38.81
C ILE A 570 22.07 -6.22 40.30
N ASN A 571 21.94 -5.21 41.15
CA ASN A 571 21.92 -5.44 42.60
C ASN A 571 20.67 -6.24 43.04
N LYS A 572 19.54 -6.15 42.33
CA LYS A 572 18.40 -7.08 42.51
C LYS A 572 18.75 -8.51 42.13
N ARG A 573 19.37 -8.73 40.97
CA ARG A 573 19.77 -10.06 40.50
C ARG A 573 20.78 -10.73 41.43
N HIS A 574 21.68 -9.95 42.00
CA HIS A 574 22.66 -10.42 42.99
C HIS A 574 22.06 -10.58 44.40
N SER A 575 20.74 -10.44 44.55
CA SER A 575 20.03 -10.50 45.84
C SER A 575 20.51 -9.45 46.87
N LYS A 576 21.19 -8.39 46.43
CA LYS A 576 21.68 -7.28 47.27
C LYS A 576 20.61 -6.20 47.49
N LEU A 577 19.64 -6.09 46.58
CA LEU A 577 18.44 -5.27 46.73
C LEU A 577 17.18 -6.14 46.63
N PHE A 578 16.22 -5.88 47.51
CA PHE A 578 14.92 -6.52 47.51
C PHE A 578 13.81 -5.50 47.31
N GLN A 579 12.81 -5.82 46.47
CA GLN A 579 11.64 -4.97 46.27
C GLN A 579 10.44 -5.61 46.99
N PRO A 580 9.88 -4.99 48.04
CA PRO A 580 8.81 -5.59 48.84
C PRO A 580 7.49 -5.82 48.09
N THR A 581 7.22 -4.99 47.07
CA THR A 581 6.00 -5.07 46.26
C THR A 581 6.35 -4.66 44.84
N GLU A 582 6.04 -5.53 43.87
CA GLU A 582 6.23 -5.22 42.45
C GLU A 582 5.47 -3.94 42.09
N GLY A 583 6.17 -2.98 41.46
CA GLY A 583 5.62 -1.67 41.08
C GLY A 583 5.82 -0.53 42.09
N MET A 584 6.26 -0.78 43.33
CA MET A 584 6.65 0.29 44.25
C MET A 584 8.11 0.72 44.05
N SER A 585 8.39 2.02 44.07
CA SER A 585 9.74 2.59 43.90
C SER A 585 10.70 2.37 45.09
N HIS A 586 10.25 1.66 46.13
CA HIS A 586 11.00 1.43 47.36
C HIS A 586 11.81 0.14 47.27
N TYR A 587 13.11 0.24 47.56
CA TYR A 587 14.05 -0.86 47.57
C TYR A 587 14.64 -1.03 48.96
N LEU A 588 14.66 -2.27 49.46
CA LEU A 588 15.30 -2.64 50.70
C LEU A 588 16.69 -3.21 50.42
N MET A 589 17.68 -2.73 51.15
CA MET A 589 19.06 -3.19 51.01
C MET A 589 19.31 -4.47 51.81
N CYS A 590 19.74 -5.53 51.12
CA CYS A 590 20.05 -6.85 51.68
C CYS A 590 21.57 -7.08 51.88
N ASP A 591 22.42 -6.27 51.24
CA ASP A 591 23.88 -6.32 51.40
C ASP A 591 24.46 -4.90 51.28
N PHE A 592 25.50 -4.61 52.07
CA PHE A 592 26.20 -3.32 52.05
C PHE A 592 27.20 -3.19 50.89
N ASP A 593 27.70 -4.32 50.35
CA ASP A 593 28.66 -4.33 49.24
C ASP A 593 27.95 -4.21 47.88
N LEU A 594 27.21 -3.13 47.69
CA LEU A 594 26.49 -2.84 46.44
C LEU A 594 27.48 -2.57 45.30
N GLU A 595 27.23 -3.19 44.15
CA GLU A 595 28.11 -3.05 42.99
C GLU A 595 27.97 -1.68 42.34
N GLY A 596 29.08 -1.05 41.96
CA GLY A 596 29.07 0.27 41.34
C GLY A 596 28.91 1.44 42.33
N MET A 597 28.97 1.18 43.65
CA MET A 597 28.90 2.25 44.66
C MET A 597 30.02 3.28 44.55
N ASP A 598 31.22 2.87 44.15
CA ASP A 598 32.33 3.80 43.96
C ASP A 598 32.04 4.80 42.84
N TYR A 599 31.41 4.35 41.75
CA TYR A 599 30.98 5.23 40.67
C TYR A 599 29.81 6.12 41.09
N LEU A 600 28.86 5.62 41.88
CA LEU A 600 27.80 6.47 42.46
C LEU A 600 28.39 7.61 43.30
N TRP A 601 29.43 7.33 44.09
CA TRP A 601 30.19 8.37 44.81
C TRP A 601 30.89 9.34 43.85
N GLU A 602 31.45 8.88 42.75
CA GLU A 602 32.02 9.77 41.73
C GLU A 602 30.97 10.70 41.11
N ILE A 603 29.77 10.19 40.81
CA ILE A 603 28.63 10.99 40.31
C ILE A 603 28.25 12.06 41.34
N MET A 604 28.05 11.67 42.61
CA MET A 604 27.69 12.59 43.70
C MET A 604 28.71 13.70 43.91
N LEU A 605 29.98 13.49 43.54
CA LEU A 605 31.04 14.47 43.78
C LEU A 605 31.36 15.33 42.55
N GLN A 606 31.24 14.77 41.35
CA GLN A 606 31.84 15.37 40.15
C GLN A 606 30.85 15.61 39.01
N ALA A 607 29.63 15.07 39.05
CA ALA A 607 28.63 15.29 38.00
C ALA A 607 28.04 16.71 38.02
N ARG A 608 27.17 17.02 37.05
CA ARG A 608 26.34 18.26 37.04
C ARG A 608 25.47 18.34 38.30
N ALA A 609 25.10 19.55 38.73
CA ALA A 609 24.40 19.76 40.00
C ALA A 609 23.10 18.96 40.12
N GLU A 610 22.25 18.98 39.08
CA GLU A 610 20.98 18.24 39.02
C GLU A 610 21.20 16.73 39.18
N VAL A 611 22.09 16.15 38.38
CA VAL A 611 22.46 14.73 38.43
C VAL A 611 23.04 14.35 39.80
N SER A 612 23.85 15.22 40.39
CA SER A 612 24.42 15.03 41.73
C SER A 612 23.34 14.96 42.81
N HIS A 613 22.30 15.79 42.72
CA HIS A 613 21.17 15.76 43.65
C HIS A 613 20.35 14.47 43.49
N LEU A 614 20.11 14.02 42.26
CA LEU A 614 19.45 12.74 41.98
C LEU A 614 20.28 11.54 42.48
N ALA A 615 21.60 11.62 42.39
CA ALA A 615 22.51 10.60 42.94
C ALA A 615 22.47 10.55 44.47
N ILE A 616 22.46 11.72 45.13
CA ILE A 616 22.32 11.81 46.59
C ILE A 616 20.97 11.23 47.03
N SER A 617 19.87 11.55 46.34
CA SER A 617 18.55 11.04 46.71
C SER A 617 18.44 9.52 46.53
N LEU A 618 19.02 8.95 45.47
CA LEU A 618 19.11 7.51 45.29
C LEU A 618 19.95 6.85 46.39
N TRP A 619 21.11 7.43 46.70
CA TRP A 619 22.03 6.93 47.72
C TRP A 619 21.37 6.90 49.11
N VAL A 620 20.71 7.99 49.50
CA VAL A 620 19.95 8.09 50.75
C VAL A 620 18.78 7.11 50.76
N GLY A 621 17.98 7.08 49.68
CA GLY A 621 16.78 6.24 49.60
C GLY A 621 17.05 4.74 49.73
N ILE A 622 18.27 4.29 49.46
CA ILE A 622 18.64 2.87 49.57
C ILE A 622 19.33 2.56 50.89
N LEU A 623 20.27 3.41 51.33
CA LEU A 623 20.98 3.18 52.58
C LEU A 623 20.11 3.44 53.81
N ALA A 624 19.11 4.31 53.72
CA ALA A 624 18.16 4.56 54.80
C ALA A 624 17.17 3.39 55.02
N ASN A 625 17.04 2.48 54.05
CA ASN A 625 16.05 1.41 54.04
C ASN A 625 16.70 0.00 54.06
N PRO A 626 17.29 -0.45 55.18
CA PRO A 626 17.85 -1.80 55.28
C PRO A 626 16.74 -2.87 55.33
N HIS A 627 16.98 -4.03 54.72
CA HIS A 627 16.13 -5.21 54.86
C HIS A 627 16.25 -5.80 56.28
N THR A 628 15.19 -6.46 56.76
CA THR A 628 15.14 -7.06 58.11
C THR A 628 16.30 -8.03 58.42
N ALA A 629 16.82 -8.67 57.38
CA ALA A 629 17.98 -9.57 57.43
C ALA A 629 19.30 -8.87 57.82
N VAL A 630 19.41 -7.56 57.63
CA VAL A 630 20.65 -6.77 57.78
C VAL A 630 20.57 -5.80 58.97
N ILE A 631 19.42 -5.75 59.65
CA ILE A 631 19.17 -4.82 60.78
C ILE A 631 20.17 -5.03 61.92
N SER A 632 20.64 -6.26 62.16
CA SER A 632 21.64 -6.55 63.21
C SER A 632 22.97 -5.83 63.00
N ASP A 633 23.37 -5.62 61.74
CA ASP A 633 24.62 -4.95 61.37
C ASP A 633 24.42 -3.48 60.99
N PHE A 634 23.21 -2.95 61.16
CA PHE A 634 22.86 -1.61 60.72
C PHE A 634 23.63 -0.50 61.46
N ALA A 635 23.92 -0.70 62.74
CA ALA A 635 24.78 0.22 63.50
C ALA A 635 26.21 0.28 62.92
N ASN A 636 26.74 -0.86 62.47
CA ASN A 636 28.04 -0.94 61.81
C ASN A 636 28.02 -0.23 60.46
N LEU A 637 26.92 -0.34 59.69
CA LEU A 637 26.74 0.41 58.46
C LEU A 637 26.74 1.91 58.71
N ILE A 638 25.92 2.42 59.64
CA ILE A 638 25.84 3.84 59.95
C ILE A 638 27.24 4.37 60.31
N GLN A 639 27.98 3.64 61.16
CA GLN A 639 29.34 4.01 61.52
C GLN A 639 30.29 3.98 60.33
N THR A 640 30.17 3.00 59.43
CA THR A 640 30.99 2.87 58.22
C THR A 640 30.73 3.99 57.23
N VAL A 641 29.46 4.35 56.98
CA VAL A 641 29.04 5.43 56.10
C VAL A 641 29.54 6.78 56.62
N VAL A 642 29.33 7.05 57.91
CA VAL A 642 29.79 8.27 58.57
C VAL A 642 31.32 8.37 58.53
N ASN A 643 32.02 7.29 58.86
CA ASN A 643 33.48 7.24 58.79
C ASN A 643 34.00 7.46 57.37
N LYS A 644 33.38 6.85 56.35
CA LYS A 644 33.75 7.06 54.93
C LYS A 644 33.61 8.53 54.54
N CYS A 645 32.49 9.18 54.89
CA CYS A 645 32.28 10.61 54.63
C CYS A 645 33.33 11.48 55.34
N PHE A 646 33.64 11.21 56.61
CA PHE A 646 34.67 11.94 57.36
C PHE A 646 36.08 11.75 56.79
N ILE A 647 36.44 10.53 56.40
CA ILE A 647 37.74 10.24 55.75
C ILE A 647 37.86 10.99 54.42
N MET A 648 36.80 11.02 53.62
CA MET A 648 36.78 11.75 52.35
C MET A 648 36.89 13.26 52.57
N LEU A 649 36.14 13.83 53.53
CA LEU A 649 36.24 15.25 53.91
C LEU A 649 37.64 15.61 54.40
N LYS A 650 38.22 14.77 55.27
CA LYS A 650 39.56 15.00 55.82
C LYS A 650 40.63 14.95 54.73
N THR A 651 40.57 13.97 53.83
CA THR A 651 41.50 13.87 52.69
C THR A 651 41.42 15.11 51.80
N LYS A 652 40.21 15.55 51.44
CA LYS A 652 40.02 16.75 50.59
C LYS A 652 40.41 18.05 51.30
N HIS A 653 40.17 18.15 52.60
CA HIS A 653 40.64 19.26 53.43
C HIS A 653 42.17 19.31 53.51
N ASP A 654 42.83 18.18 53.72
CA ASP A 654 44.28 18.09 53.77
C ASP A 654 44.91 18.42 52.39
N ASP A 655 44.29 18.00 51.29
CA ASP A 655 44.68 18.35 49.92
C ASP A 655 44.50 19.86 49.63
N LEU A 656 43.43 20.47 50.16
CA LEU A 656 43.15 21.90 50.04
C LEU A 656 44.20 22.75 50.78
N ILE A 657 44.66 22.29 51.95
CA ILE A 657 45.65 22.99 52.77
C ILE A 657 47.07 22.80 52.24
N LYS A 658 47.41 21.61 51.73
CA LYS A 658 48.78 21.27 51.28
C LYS A 658 49.08 21.70 49.84
N GLY A 659 48.06 21.85 48.99
CA GLY A 659 48.25 22.08 47.56
C GLY A 659 48.45 23.56 47.19
N ASN A 660 49.52 23.85 46.44
CA ASN A 660 49.70 25.12 45.72
C ASN A 660 48.80 25.14 44.47
N ASN A 661 47.48 24.99 44.68
CA ASN A 661 46.48 24.80 43.65
C ASN A 661 45.93 26.14 43.14
N SER A 662 45.56 26.21 41.85
CA SER A 662 44.85 27.37 41.30
C SER A 662 43.51 27.58 42.01
N ASP A 663 43.02 28.82 42.04
CA ASP A 663 41.76 29.16 42.72
C ASP A 663 40.55 28.39 42.16
N GLU A 664 40.56 28.07 40.87
CA GLU A 664 39.55 27.23 40.23
C GLU A 664 39.54 25.78 40.78
N LYS A 665 40.73 25.19 41.02
CA LYS A 665 40.84 23.85 41.63
C LYS A 665 40.38 23.87 43.08
N LYS A 666 40.68 24.94 43.82
CA LYS A 666 40.19 25.11 45.20
C LYS A 666 38.67 25.23 45.25
N MET A 667 38.06 25.98 44.34
CA MET A 667 36.60 26.13 44.26
C MET A 667 35.93 24.78 43.94
N LYS A 668 36.46 24.01 42.99
CA LYS A 668 35.97 22.64 42.68
C LYS A 668 36.12 21.68 43.87
N MET A 669 37.18 21.83 44.68
CA MET A 669 37.35 21.04 45.91
C MET A 669 36.34 21.43 47.00
N LEU A 670 36.07 22.73 47.18
CA LEU A 670 35.07 23.21 48.13
C LEU A 670 33.66 22.76 47.72
N ASP A 671 33.32 22.80 46.43
CA ASP A 671 32.05 22.27 45.91
C ASP A 671 31.89 20.77 46.25
N ARG A 672 32.93 19.97 45.97
CA ARG A 672 32.96 18.54 46.34
C ARG A 672 32.77 18.30 47.84
N MET A 673 33.43 19.09 48.69
CA MET A 673 33.26 19.01 50.15
C MET A 673 31.84 19.38 50.56
N GLY A 674 31.26 20.42 49.94
CA GLY A 674 29.87 20.81 50.11
C GLY A 674 28.90 19.67 49.79
N ARG A 675 29.11 18.97 48.66
CA ARG A 675 28.28 17.81 48.27
C ARG A 675 28.38 16.63 49.23
N ILE A 676 29.55 16.36 49.80
CA ILE A 676 29.69 15.33 50.86
C ILE A 676 28.88 15.71 52.09
N LEU A 677 28.94 16.98 52.52
CA LEU A 677 28.16 17.47 53.64
C LEU A 677 26.66 17.42 53.35
N THR A 678 26.23 17.76 52.13
CA THR A 678 24.83 17.63 51.69
C THR A 678 24.38 16.18 51.73
N ALA A 679 25.17 15.24 51.22
CA ALA A 679 24.85 13.81 51.26
C ALA A 679 24.70 13.31 52.71
N LEU A 680 25.66 13.66 53.58
CA LEU A 680 25.61 13.30 55.00
C LEU A 680 24.39 13.91 55.70
N ASN A 681 24.10 15.18 55.42
CA ASN A 681 22.93 15.86 55.99
C ASN A 681 21.63 15.20 55.52
N SER A 682 21.48 14.94 54.22
CA SER A 682 20.30 14.27 53.67
C SER A 682 20.12 12.86 54.22
N TYR A 683 21.22 12.11 54.43
CA TYR A 683 21.16 10.79 55.08
C TYR A 683 20.70 10.87 56.53
N ILE A 684 21.22 11.83 57.31
CA ILE A 684 20.77 12.05 58.68
C ILE A 684 19.29 12.45 58.72
N CYS A 685 18.87 13.38 57.84
CA CYS A 685 17.48 13.82 57.76
C CYS A 685 16.51 12.69 57.41
N ALA A 686 16.90 11.74 56.55
CA ALA A 686 16.05 10.60 56.21
C ALA A 686 15.67 9.75 57.43
N PHE A 687 16.56 9.62 58.42
CA PHE A 687 16.24 8.94 59.69
C PHE A 687 15.41 9.81 60.65
N ASP A 688 15.55 11.12 60.55
CA ASP A 688 14.77 12.08 61.36
C ASP A 688 13.30 12.18 60.86
N ASP A 689 13.00 11.73 59.64
CA ASP A 689 11.62 11.67 59.11
C ASP A 689 10.86 10.39 59.55
N ASP A 690 11.56 9.26 59.74
CA ASP A 690 10.96 7.97 60.18
C ASP A 690 10.57 7.95 61.66
N TYR A 691 11.32 8.67 62.49
CA TYR A 691 10.94 8.97 63.85
C TYR A 691 10.36 10.38 63.84
N TYR A 692 9.07 10.58 64.16
CA TYR A 692 8.46 11.90 64.42
C TYR A 692 9.15 12.64 65.59
N ILE A 693 10.43 12.98 65.44
CA ILE A 693 11.27 13.75 66.34
C ILE A 693 11.58 15.04 65.59
N PRO A 694 10.68 16.04 65.62
CA PRO A 694 10.92 17.35 65.00
C PRO A 694 11.99 18.18 65.75
N GLU A 695 12.97 17.54 66.39
CA GLU A 695 13.74 18.13 67.49
C GLU A 695 15.25 18.30 67.21
N ARG A 696 15.83 17.72 66.15
CA ARG A 696 17.25 17.98 65.79
C ARG A 696 17.46 19.28 65.02
N SER A 697 16.47 19.71 64.23
CA SER A 697 16.50 20.97 63.47
C SER A 697 16.27 22.22 64.33
N GLN A 698 15.83 22.07 65.59
CA GLN A 698 15.55 23.18 66.49
C GLN A 698 16.78 23.57 67.34
N GLN A 699 17.07 24.88 67.39
CA GLN A 699 18.18 25.42 68.18
C GLN A 699 18.05 25.07 69.67
N PRO A 700 19.17 24.88 70.41
CA PRO A 700 19.16 24.47 71.82
C PRO A 700 18.30 25.35 72.73
N LEU A 701 18.18 26.64 72.43
CA LEU A 701 17.38 27.60 73.21
C LEU A 701 15.86 27.28 73.17
N ARG A 702 15.35 26.72 72.07
CA ARG A 702 13.94 26.31 71.97
C ARG A 702 13.64 25.04 72.77
N LYS A 703 14.67 24.27 73.16
CA LYS A 703 14.55 23.02 73.96
C LYS A 703 14.41 23.27 75.47
N ALA A 704 14.69 24.49 75.94
CA ALA A 704 14.69 24.80 77.37
C ALA A 704 13.30 24.67 78.04
N GLY A 705 12.21 24.75 77.27
CA GLY A 705 10.83 24.67 77.78
C GLY A 705 10.26 23.26 77.99
N LEU A 706 10.93 22.20 77.52
CA LEU A 706 10.37 20.83 77.47
C LEU A 706 10.81 19.93 78.63
N GLY A 707 11.70 20.38 79.51
CA GLY A 707 12.19 19.58 80.65
C GLY A 707 13.18 18.46 80.25
N ARG A 708 13.63 17.65 81.22
CA ARG A 708 14.58 16.54 80.99
C ARG A 708 13.84 15.25 80.59
N CYS A 709 14.35 14.57 79.56
CA CYS A 709 13.91 13.22 79.19
C CYS A 709 14.02 12.24 80.36
N PHE A 710 12.99 11.41 80.54
CA PHE A 710 13.07 10.20 81.36
C PHE A 710 12.56 9.01 80.56
N VAL A 711 13.11 7.82 80.85
CA VAL A 711 12.77 6.57 80.16
C VAL A 711 11.79 5.81 81.03
N LEU A 712 10.65 5.41 80.45
CA LEU A 712 9.65 4.58 81.13
C LEU A 712 9.71 3.15 80.54
N PRO A 713 10.19 2.15 81.29
CA PRO A 713 10.14 0.77 80.83
C PRO A 713 8.71 0.25 80.93
N VAL A 714 8.12 -0.12 79.79
CA VAL A 714 6.79 -0.76 79.72
C VAL A 714 7.01 -2.24 79.41
N VAL A 715 6.59 -3.12 80.33
CA VAL A 715 6.61 -4.57 80.14
C VAL A 715 5.24 -4.99 79.60
N PHE A 716 5.21 -5.52 78.38
CA PHE A 716 3.99 -6.11 77.82
C PHE A 716 3.84 -7.55 78.34
N PRO A 717 2.69 -7.92 78.95
CA PRO A 717 2.43 -9.31 79.31
C PRO A 717 2.24 -10.12 78.03
N GLY A 718 2.97 -11.24 77.94
CA GLY A 718 2.97 -12.09 76.76
C GLY A 718 1.58 -12.59 76.39
N PHE A 719 1.21 -12.41 75.12
CA PHE A 719 0.22 -13.25 74.46
C PHE A 719 0.92 -14.01 73.35
N LEU A 720 0.91 -15.33 73.51
CA LEU A 720 1.24 -16.34 72.51
C LEU A 720 0.53 -16.04 71.18
N PHE A 721 1.29 -16.03 70.08
CA PHE A 721 1.02 -16.81 68.88
C PHE A 721 2.34 -17.17 68.21
#